data_AF-A0A923XF77-F1
#
_entry.id   AF-A0A923XF77-F1
#
_cell.length_a   1.000
_cell.length_b   1.000
_cell.length_c   1.000
_cell.angle_alpha   90.00
_cell.angle_beta   90.00
_cell.angle_gamma   90.00
#
_symmetry.space_group_name_H-M   'P 1'
#
loop_
_entity.id
_entity.type
_entity.pdbx_description
1 polymer ?
#
loop_
_entity_poly.entity_id
_entity_poly.type
_entity_poly.pdbx_seq_one_letter_code
_entity_poly.pdbx_strand_id
1 'polypeptide(L)'
;MTLNKKTLSGTIKRHPDGFGFFIPDDKEHPDVYIPSNGMHTAMTNDRVSILVEKERDGRFRGDIIRIDERSQKQIAGKFTRLNERLGIIKDEGKGWGQDLRIAIEKSMNAKDGELVAAKITKYPDDGKFEGEVVDVIGDALNPLNDIKRVVITQNITEKFTDATLQEAKQFASNPTEKDFANRKDLRHLPIITIDGATAKDFDDAIYVEMTSTGFHLYVGIADVSHYVKPGTAIDKDAYERGTSCYFPNFVIPMLPEALSNGLCSLMPHVPRLALVAEMTFDFTGEMTSSSFYEAVIESKARVTYGEAQELIDGNPAAETQSTKLKEVQENIFRSADLAKVLMAKRFKEGSLDLEVAETELVIDGTGEPIDVIKSERLFAHRLIEEMMLAANVAVAKFLSSKEVPAFYRVHEEPNSEKISMLQRYMKNFGSTTTVGTGKLQKRLTRMLQEFEGKPEAQIIHILTLRSMTQAKYTKDNLGHFGLGFDFYTHFTSPIRRYPDLIVHRLVKSLAIPNSHYRLISEEDLATAGTWLSACEQKAAKAERQIQAIKKARFMKKMEGEEFDGLISSVTKFGVFVLLRQFNIDGLVRLDDLGLEKWEFDEENLTLTAKRSGLMYKMGDNLKVIVSAVDIELGQINFIINKDNKEASAGKSKGPLNAANVKNPNNKSYDRDRNASGKNKKSYSTDKRRPASASSEKSASSSRSERPERSGKSVAPDKKGKTNFRTNKPGSHSNANFEPKTFKPVGLIRPSAMAEPSAKAPGGNYEIKPRYASLTDYLDKTRTSKNEETANQKPATKSSSGTSSHRKDSSKRESPANDSGSVRKARPKKSSRKNKSR
;
A
#
# COMPACT_ATOMS: atom_id res chain seq x y z
N MET A 1 -19.00 10.48 -44.95
CA MET A 1 -18.22 9.45 -44.23
C MET A 1 -18.96 9.15 -42.94
N THR A 2 -19.46 7.94 -42.77
CA THR A 2 -20.11 7.52 -41.53
C THR A 2 -19.01 7.18 -40.52
N LEU A 3 -18.91 7.94 -39.42
CA LEU A 3 -18.02 7.59 -38.31
C LEU A 3 -18.55 6.31 -37.64
N ASN A 4 -17.66 5.35 -37.39
CA ASN A 4 -18.00 4.12 -36.64
C ASN A 4 -18.22 4.47 -35.16
N LYS A 5 -19.41 4.95 -34.84
CA LYS A 5 -19.91 5.18 -33.49
C LYS A 5 -20.05 3.82 -32.79
N LYS A 6 -19.06 3.44 -31.97
CA LYS A 6 -19.11 2.23 -31.11
C LYS A 6 -19.88 2.61 -29.83
N THR A 7 -20.87 1.81 -29.45
CA THR A 7 -21.45 1.90 -28.09
C THR A 7 -20.57 1.11 -27.13
N LEU A 8 -20.26 1.66 -25.97
CA LEU A 8 -19.57 0.98 -24.87
C LEU A 8 -20.38 1.09 -23.58
N SER A 9 -20.32 0.05 -22.74
CA SER A 9 -20.78 0.09 -21.35
C SER A 9 -19.58 0.17 -20.40
N GLY A 10 -19.78 0.82 -19.24
CA GLY A 10 -18.72 1.16 -18.31
C GLY A 10 -19.16 2.19 -17.26
N THR A 11 -18.20 2.75 -16.51
CA THR A 11 -18.46 3.51 -15.29
C THR A 11 -18.04 4.97 -15.43
N ILE A 12 -18.83 5.91 -14.89
CA ILE A 12 -18.53 7.35 -14.91
C ILE A 12 -17.64 7.80 -13.74
N LYS A 13 -16.71 8.70 -14.02
CA LYS A 13 -15.96 9.49 -13.04
C LYS A 13 -16.10 10.98 -13.36
N ARG A 14 -16.92 11.69 -12.60
CA ARG A 14 -17.16 13.13 -12.76
C ARG A 14 -15.99 13.95 -12.19
N HIS A 15 -15.67 15.07 -12.84
CA HIS A 15 -14.75 16.10 -12.37
C HIS A 15 -15.52 17.28 -11.75
N PRO A 16 -14.98 18.01 -10.75
CA PRO A 16 -15.64 19.19 -10.19
C PRO A 16 -16.04 20.25 -11.22
N ASP A 17 -15.26 20.42 -12.31
CA ASP A 17 -15.58 21.33 -13.43
C ASP A 17 -16.72 20.82 -14.34
N GLY A 18 -17.44 19.79 -13.92
CA GLY A 18 -18.65 19.27 -14.55
C GLY A 18 -18.45 18.31 -15.73
N PHE A 19 -17.23 18.19 -16.28
CA PHE A 19 -16.88 17.14 -17.24
C PHE A 19 -16.67 15.79 -16.54
N GLY A 20 -16.35 14.74 -17.29
CA GLY A 20 -15.94 13.47 -16.69
C GLY A 20 -15.11 12.59 -17.60
N PHE A 21 -14.74 11.43 -17.07
CA PHE A 21 -14.14 10.32 -17.81
C PHE A 21 -15.04 9.09 -17.66
N PHE A 22 -15.25 8.38 -18.75
CA PHE A 22 -15.85 7.05 -18.76
C PHE A 22 -14.75 6.01 -18.78
N ILE A 23 -14.80 5.10 -17.82
CA ILE A 23 -13.91 3.96 -17.67
C ILE A 23 -14.64 2.76 -18.29
N PRO A 24 -14.21 2.22 -19.45
CA PRO A 24 -14.92 1.14 -20.12
C PRO A 24 -14.86 -0.18 -19.32
N ASP A 25 -15.87 -1.04 -19.49
CA ASP A 25 -15.77 -2.45 -19.03
C ASP A 25 -14.67 -3.20 -19.82
N ASP A 26 -14.42 -2.77 -21.07
CA ASP A 26 -13.38 -3.21 -22.00
C ASP A 26 -12.01 -2.61 -21.62
N LYS A 27 -11.21 -3.34 -20.83
CA LYS A 27 -9.92 -2.86 -20.27
C LYS A 27 -8.81 -2.62 -21.31
N GLU A 28 -8.98 -3.05 -22.56
CA GLU A 28 -8.07 -2.70 -23.66
C GLU A 28 -8.42 -1.33 -24.27
N HIS A 29 -9.63 -0.81 -24.00
CA HIS A 29 -10.06 0.50 -24.46
C HIS A 29 -9.65 1.60 -23.45
N PRO A 30 -8.94 2.66 -23.88
CA PRO A 30 -8.60 3.78 -23.00
C PRO A 30 -9.83 4.53 -22.45
N ASP A 31 -9.67 5.17 -21.30
CA ASP A 31 -10.64 6.11 -20.72
C ASP A 31 -11.13 7.13 -21.77
N VAL A 32 -12.44 7.34 -21.81
CA VAL A 32 -13.12 8.19 -22.79
C VAL A 32 -13.50 9.51 -22.12
N TYR A 33 -13.03 10.64 -22.66
CA TYR A 33 -13.38 11.96 -22.13
C TYR A 33 -14.82 12.35 -22.47
N ILE A 34 -15.62 12.74 -21.48
CA ILE A 34 -17.00 13.20 -21.67
C ILE A 34 -17.07 14.69 -21.29
N PRO A 35 -17.42 15.58 -22.23
CA PRO A 35 -17.53 17.00 -21.96
C PRO A 35 -18.73 17.30 -21.05
N SER A 36 -18.71 18.43 -20.33
CA SER A 36 -19.71 18.74 -19.29
C SER A 36 -21.16 18.77 -19.78
N ASN A 37 -21.41 18.95 -21.08
CA ASN A 37 -22.75 18.86 -21.68
C ASN A 37 -23.22 17.42 -21.97
N GLY A 38 -22.29 16.50 -22.29
CA GLY A 38 -22.57 15.07 -22.53
C GLY A 38 -22.58 14.23 -21.25
N MET A 39 -22.15 14.79 -20.12
CA MET A 39 -22.28 14.20 -18.79
C MET A 39 -23.73 14.12 -18.29
N HIS A 40 -24.64 14.89 -18.89
CA HIS A 40 -26.06 14.98 -18.51
C HIS A 40 -26.27 14.96 -16.99
N THR A 41 -26.99 13.96 -16.48
CA THR A 41 -27.35 13.75 -15.07
C THR A 41 -26.53 12.65 -14.40
N ALA A 42 -25.46 12.15 -15.06
CA ALA A 42 -24.65 11.05 -14.56
C ALA A 42 -23.76 11.47 -13.38
N MET A 43 -23.72 10.61 -12.37
CA MET A 43 -22.93 10.78 -11.14
C MET A 43 -21.68 9.90 -11.19
N THR A 44 -20.69 10.21 -10.34
CA THR A 44 -19.52 9.35 -10.18
C THR A 44 -19.92 7.96 -9.66
N ASN A 45 -19.36 6.94 -10.30
CA ASN A 45 -19.63 5.51 -10.19
C ASN A 45 -20.93 5.01 -10.85
N ASP A 46 -21.74 5.87 -11.47
CA ASP A 46 -22.90 5.38 -12.24
C ASP A 46 -22.44 4.54 -13.43
N ARG A 47 -23.12 3.40 -13.65
CA ARG A 47 -22.87 2.55 -14.81
C ARG A 47 -23.74 3.03 -15.97
N VAL A 48 -23.13 3.22 -17.12
CA VAL A 48 -23.74 3.89 -18.27
C VAL A 48 -23.37 3.20 -19.58
N SER A 49 -24.16 3.48 -20.61
CA SER A 49 -23.83 3.15 -22.00
C SER A 49 -23.61 4.44 -22.78
N ILE A 50 -22.42 4.58 -23.39
CA ILE A 50 -22.00 5.79 -24.10
C ILE A 50 -21.77 5.54 -25.58
N LEU A 51 -21.88 6.61 -26.36
CA LEU A 51 -21.45 6.68 -27.75
C LEU A 51 -19.99 7.13 -27.79
N VAL A 52 -19.10 6.37 -28.42
CA VAL A 52 -17.67 6.72 -28.53
C VAL A 52 -17.32 7.20 -29.93
N GLU A 53 -16.63 8.33 -30.00
CA GLU A 53 -15.97 8.86 -31.19
C GLU A 53 -14.47 9.06 -30.92
N LYS A 54 -13.64 8.83 -31.95
CA LYS A 54 -12.19 9.07 -31.88
C LYS A 54 -11.86 10.40 -32.55
N GLU A 55 -11.29 11.33 -31.78
CA GLU A 55 -10.86 12.64 -32.28
C GLU A 55 -9.57 12.52 -33.11
N ARG A 56 -9.27 13.56 -33.90
CA ARG A 56 -8.18 13.54 -34.91
C ARG A 56 -6.77 13.43 -34.33
N ASP A 57 -6.60 13.76 -33.06
CA ASP A 57 -5.34 13.62 -32.32
C ASP A 57 -5.17 12.23 -31.68
N GLY A 58 -6.15 11.34 -31.85
CA GLY A 58 -6.16 9.99 -31.32
C GLY A 58 -6.86 9.81 -29.98
N ARG A 59 -7.31 10.89 -29.31
CA ARG A 59 -8.09 10.80 -28.07
C ARG A 59 -9.51 10.28 -28.34
N PHE A 60 -10.12 9.71 -27.30
CA PHE A 60 -11.51 9.25 -27.36
C PHE A 60 -12.43 10.23 -26.62
N ARG A 61 -13.57 10.52 -27.24
CA ARG A 61 -14.63 11.38 -26.72
C ARG A 61 -15.95 10.63 -26.66
N GLY A 62 -16.69 10.87 -25.58
CA GLY A 62 -17.92 10.18 -25.28
C GLY A 62 -19.12 11.10 -25.14
N ASP A 63 -20.31 10.54 -25.33
CA ASP A 63 -21.60 11.17 -25.05
C ASP A 63 -22.53 10.11 -24.42
N ILE A 64 -23.22 10.41 -23.32
CA ILE A 64 -23.95 9.41 -22.54
C ILE A 64 -25.32 9.14 -23.17
N ILE A 65 -25.53 7.93 -23.69
CA ILE A 65 -26.81 7.53 -24.33
C ILE A 65 -27.84 7.19 -23.25
N ARG A 66 -27.42 6.46 -22.21
CA ARG A 66 -28.29 6.00 -21.12
C ARG A 66 -27.48 5.74 -19.86
N ILE A 67 -28.07 6.01 -18.70
CA ILE A 67 -27.60 5.53 -17.40
C ILE A 67 -28.28 4.18 -17.15
N ASP A 68 -27.48 3.13 -17.01
CA ASP A 68 -27.93 1.74 -16.85
C ASP A 68 -28.15 1.38 -15.38
N GLU A 69 -27.30 1.90 -14.48
CA GLU A 69 -27.45 1.73 -13.03
C GLU A 69 -27.01 2.97 -12.25
N ARG A 70 -27.81 3.34 -11.24
CA ARG A 70 -27.51 4.43 -10.29
C ARG A 70 -26.74 3.89 -9.07
N SER A 71 -25.53 4.41 -8.88
CA SER A 71 -24.58 3.97 -7.87
C SER A 71 -24.82 4.60 -6.49
N GLN A 72 -24.97 5.93 -6.46
CA GLN A 72 -25.20 6.69 -5.23
C GLN A 72 -26.69 6.64 -4.87
N LYS A 73 -27.01 6.02 -3.73
CA LYS A 73 -28.38 5.93 -3.16
C LYS A 73 -28.57 6.86 -1.94
N GLN A 74 -27.45 7.27 -1.33
CA GLN A 74 -27.36 8.24 -0.24
C GLN A 74 -26.19 9.19 -0.49
N ILE A 75 -26.26 10.38 0.12
CA ILE A 75 -25.28 11.47 0.01
C ILE A 75 -24.98 12.01 1.41
N ALA A 76 -23.70 12.24 1.70
CA ALA A 76 -23.25 13.01 2.86
C ALA A 76 -22.82 14.43 2.44
N GLY A 77 -23.26 15.44 3.19
CA GLY A 77 -22.77 16.80 3.00
C GLY A 77 -23.41 17.81 3.94
N LYS A 78 -22.99 19.06 3.77
CA LYS A 78 -23.40 20.19 4.61
C LYS A 78 -24.79 20.66 4.20
N PHE A 79 -25.74 20.57 5.13
CA PHE A 79 -27.08 21.10 4.94
C PHE A 79 -27.02 22.64 4.94
N THR A 80 -27.48 23.26 3.85
CA THR A 80 -27.63 24.72 3.76
C THR A 80 -29.11 25.06 3.64
N ARG A 81 -29.66 25.85 4.57
CA ARG A 81 -31.06 26.30 4.54
C ARG A 81 -31.19 27.52 3.63
N LEU A 82 -31.96 27.40 2.54
CA LEU A 82 -32.19 28.50 1.61
C LEU A 82 -33.36 29.40 2.02
N ASN A 83 -34.39 28.83 2.63
CA ASN A 83 -35.56 29.55 3.15
C ASN A 83 -36.35 28.69 4.15
N GLU A 84 -37.55 29.13 4.51
CA GLU A 84 -38.42 28.43 5.46
C GLU A 84 -38.81 27.00 5.03
N ARG A 85 -38.93 26.75 3.71
CA ARG A 85 -39.46 25.50 3.12
C ARG A 85 -38.39 24.60 2.49
N LEU A 86 -37.23 25.16 2.11
CA LEU A 86 -36.21 24.47 1.33
C LEU A 86 -34.80 24.63 1.92
N GLY A 87 -34.08 23.51 2.02
CA GLY A 87 -32.62 23.46 2.13
C GLY A 87 -32.01 22.64 0.98
N ILE A 88 -30.68 22.61 0.93
CA ILE A 88 -29.89 21.89 -0.07
C ILE A 88 -28.66 21.21 0.54
N ILE A 89 -28.11 20.22 -0.17
CA ILE A 89 -26.72 19.75 -0.03
C ILE A 89 -26.01 19.96 -1.36
N LYS A 90 -24.86 20.64 -1.35
CA LYS A 90 -24.11 21.01 -2.57
C LYS A 90 -23.17 19.92 -3.06
N ASP A 91 -22.98 19.85 -4.38
CA ASP A 91 -21.88 19.05 -4.94
C ASP A 91 -20.53 19.79 -4.81
N GLU A 92 -19.92 19.69 -3.63
CA GLU A 92 -18.60 20.26 -3.33
C GLU A 92 -17.47 19.39 -3.93
N GLY A 93 -17.54 19.11 -5.23
CA GLY A 93 -16.61 18.23 -5.95
C GLY A 93 -16.73 16.74 -5.61
N LYS A 94 -17.86 16.31 -5.04
CA LYS A 94 -18.15 14.95 -4.56
C LYS A 94 -18.70 14.05 -5.69
N GLY A 95 -19.19 14.63 -6.77
CA GLY A 95 -19.30 13.99 -8.09
C GLY A 95 -20.71 13.74 -8.62
N TRP A 96 -21.76 14.36 -8.05
CA TRP A 96 -23.16 14.19 -8.48
C TRP A 96 -23.75 15.37 -9.27
N GLY A 97 -23.01 16.47 -9.40
CA GLY A 97 -23.23 17.58 -10.34
C GLY A 97 -24.27 18.64 -9.97
N GLN A 98 -25.33 18.29 -9.24
CA GLN A 98 -26.41 19.23 -8.89
C GLN A 98 -26.67 19.27 -7.37
N ASP A 99 -27.14 20.41 -6.87
CA ASP A 99 -27.53 20.54 -5.46
C ASP A 99 -28.75 19.65 -5.14
N LEU A 100 -28.61 18.75 -4.17
CA LEU A 100 -29.70 17.88 -3.71
C LEU A 100 -30.69 18.71 -2.89
N ARG A 101 -31.93 18.84 -3.37
CA ARG A 101 -32.99 19.62 -2.72
C ARG A 101 -33.65 18.82 -1.61
N ILE A 102 -33.80 19.43 -0.44
CA ILE A 102 -34.41 18.81 0.75
C ILE A 102 -35.49 19.75 1.28
N ALA A 103 -36.74 19.27 1.28
CA ALA A 103 -37.85 19.98 1.91
C ALA A 103 -37.64 20.06 3.42
N ILE A 104 -38.01 21.16 4.07
CA ILE A 104 -37.66 21.39 5.48
C ILE A 104 -38.36 20.40 6.42
N GLU A 105 -39.58 19.96 6.12
CA GLU A 105 -40.25 18.85 6.81
C GLU A 105 -39.51 17.51 6.69
N LYS A 106 -38.63 17.36 5.68
CA LYS A 106 -37.75 16.20 5.46
C LYS A 106 -36.30 16.42 5.89
N SER A 107 -36.01 17.47 6.67
CA SER A 107 -34.66 17.79 7.15
C SER A 107 -34.24 17.08 8.45
N MET A 108 -35.14 16.33 9.09
CA MET A 108 -34.98 15.86 10.48
C MET A 108 -34.65 16.98 11.50
N ASN A 109 -35.04 18.22 11.20
CA ASN A 109 -34.70 19.44 11.95
C ASN A 109 -33.19 19.78 11.94
N ALA A 110 -32.43 19.33 10.95
CA ALA A 110 -31.03 19.74 10.75
C ALA A 110 -30.89 21.26 10.67
N LYS A 111 -29.88 21.78 11.36
CA LYS A 111 -29.55 23.22 11.38
C LYS A 111 -28.69 23.59 10.18
N ASP A 112 -28.72 24.87 9.82
CA ASP A 112 -27.83 25.40 8.80
C ASP A 112 -26.36 25.16 9.16
N GLY A 113 -25.61 24.56 8.24
CA GLY A 113 -24.20 24.19 8.43
C GLY A 113 -23.93 22.81 9.06
N GLU A 114 -24.93 22.08 9.54
CA GLU A 114 -24.74 20.70 10.02
C GLU A 114 -24.50 19.72 8.85
N LEU A 115 -23.63 18.73 9.06
CA LEU A 115 -23.54 17.56 8.20
C LEU A 115 -24.78 16.68 8.39
N VAL A 116 -25.30 16.19 7.27
CA VAL A 116 -26.41 15.24 7.24
C VAL A 116 -26.11 14.12 6.25
N ALA A 117 -26.74 12.96 6.48
CA ALA A 117 -26.93 11.92 5.47
C ALA A 117 -28.32 12.07 4.87
N ALA A 118 -28.40 12.23 3.56
CA ALA A 118 -29.65 12.30 2.82
C ALA A 118 -29.78 11.12 1.86
N LYS A 119 -30.93 10.46 1.89
CA LYS A 119 -31.34 9.46 0.91
C LYS A 119 -31.90 10.17 -0.32
N ILE A 120 -31.48 9.76 -1.51
CA ILE A 120 -32.01 10.30 -2.76
C ILE A 120 -33.41 9.74 -2.96
N THR A 121 -34.41 10.63 -3.07
CA THR A 121 -35.80 10.26 -3.37
C THR A 121 -36.14 10.45 -4.84
N LYS A 122 -35.43 11.33 -5.54
CA LYS A 122 -35.54 11.54 -6.99
C LYS A 122 -34.20 11.97 -7.59
N TYR A 123 -33.77 11.29 -8.65
CA TYR A 123 -32.57 11.61 -9.42
C TYR A 123 -32.80 12.80 -10.38
N PRO A 124 -31.74 13.49 -10.85
CA PRO A 124 -31.87 14.75 -11.60
C PRO A 124 -32.50 14.64 -13.00
N ASP A 125 -32.91 13.45 -13.42
CA ASP A 125 -33.33 13.12 -14.79
C ASP A 125 -34.52 13.96 -15.29
N ASP A 126 -35.51 14.22 -14.42
CA ASP A 126 -36.63 15.13 -14.71
C ASP A 126 -36.34 16.59 -14.27
N GLY A 127 -35.06 17.00 -14.21
CA GLY A 127 -34.62 18.33 -13.72
C GLY A 127 -34.79 18.58 -12.21
N LYS A 128 -35.28 17.58 -11.47
CA LYS A 128 -35.55 17.63 -10.03
C LYS A 128 -34.69 16.61 -9.27
N PHE A 129 -33.57 17.08 -8.73
CA PHE A 129 -32.79 16.30 -7.76
C PHE A 129 -33.31 16.57 -6.35
N GLU A 130 -33.93 15.56 -5.71
CA GLU A 130 -34.67 15.71 -4.46
C GLU A 130 -34.37 14.54 -3.51
N GLY A 131 -34.26 14.82 -2.20
CA GLY A 131 -33.92 13.84 -1.17
C GLY A 131 -34.51 14.16 0.21
N GLU A 132 -34.27 13.25 1.14
CA GLU A 132 -34.74 13.31 2.53
C GLU A 132 -33.60 12.96 3.50
N VAL A 133 -33.45 13.72 4.59
CA VAL A 133 -32.47 13.41 5.63
C VAL A 133 -32.89 12.13 6.34
N VAL A 134 -31.92 11.23 6.50
CA VAL A 134 -32.08 9.94 7.22
C VAL A 134 -31.19 9.85 8.46
N ASP A 135 -30.20 10.74 8.59
CA ASP A 135 -29.36 10.87 9.78
C ASP A 135 -28.77 12.30 9.85
N VAL A 136 -28.76 12.89 11.05
CA VAL A 136 -28.07 14.16 11.32
C VAL A 136 -26.74 13.83 11.97
N ILE A 137 -25.64 14.17 11.29
CA ILE A 137 -24.28 13.93 11.77
C ILE A 137 -23.89 15.04 12.75
N GLY A 138 -24.32 16.28 12.51
CA GLY A 138 -24.03 17.45 13.34
C GLY A 138 -22.83 18.25 12.81
N ASP A 139 -22.08 18.92 13.68
CA ASP A 139 -20.98 19.79 13.26
C ASP A 139 -19.88 19.05 12.46
N ALA A 140 -19.43 19.67 11.36
CA ALA A 140 -18.34 19.18 10.51
C ALA A 140 -16.94 19.34 11.13
N LEU A 141 -16.81 20.24 12.10
CA LEU A 141 -15.56 20.49 12.83
C LEU A 141 -15.41 19.58 14.07
N ASN A 142 -16.48 18.91 14.51
CA ASN A 142 -16.43 17.96 15.63
C ASN A 142 -15.59 16.71 15.27
N PRO A 143 -14.52 16.38 16.04
CA PRO A 143 -13.63 15.24 15.73
C PRO A 143 -14.29 13.87 15.79
N LEU A 144 -15.37 13.72 16.57
CA LEU A 144 -16.14 12.47 16.67
C LEU A 144 -16.91 12.19 15.36
N ASN A 145 -17.24 13.23 14.61
CA ASN A 145 -18.01 13.14 13.37
C ASN A 145 -17.16 12.78 12.13
N ASP A 146 -15.83 12.85 12.22
CA ASP A 146 -14.94 12.58 11.08
C ASP A 146 -15.18 11.20 10.47
N ILE A 147 -15.27 10.16 11.31
CA ILE A 147 -15.47 8.76 10.88
C ILE A 147 -16.84 8.60 10.22
N LYS A 148 -17.92 9.01 10.90
CA LYS A 148 -19.29 8.97 10.38
C LYS A 148 -19.40 9.71 9.03
N ARG A 149 -18.76 10.88 8.88
CA ARG A 149 -18.65 11.63 7.62
C ARG A 149 -18.02 10.78 6.51
N VAL A 150 -16.86 10.17 6.75
CA VAL A 150 -16.13 9.42 5.71
C VAL A 150 -16.85 8.12 5.33
N VAL A 151 -17.37 7.37 6.30
CA VAL A 151 -18.13 6.13 6.09
C VAL A 151 -19.28 6.36 5.11
N ILE A 152 -20.07 7.42 5.32
CA ILE A 152 -21.21 7.76 4.46
C ILE A 152 -20.74 8.36 3.13
N THR A 153 -19.68 9.19 3.13
CA THR A 153 -19.09 9.77 1.90
C THR A 153 -18.51 8.73 0.95
N GLN A 154 -17.96 7.62 1.46
CA GLN A 154 -17.43 6.51 0.66
C GLN A 154 -18.45 5.37 0.45
N ASN A 155 -19.71 5.54 0.91
CA ASN A 155 -20.78 4.55 0.81
C ASN A 155 -20.36 3.17 1.37
N ILE A 156 -19.89 3.17 2.63
CA ILE A 156 -19.51 1.98 3.39
C ILE A 156 -20.69 1.53 4.27
N THR A 157 -21.08 0.27 4.12
CA THR A 157 -22.21 -0.34 4.84
C THR A 157 -21.84 -0.63 6.30
N GLU A 158 -22.11 0.31 7.19
CA GLU A 158 -21.85 0.17 8.64
C GLU A 158 -22.77 -0.86 9.30
N LYS A 159 -24.09 -0.72 9.13
CA LYS A 159 -25.12 -1.51 9.82
C LYS A 159 -25.37 -2.85 9.14
N PHE A 160 -25.49 -3.92 9.94
CA PHE A 160 -25.93 -5.23 9.47
C PHE A 160 -27.45 -5.23 9.26
N THR A 161 -27.95 -6.11 8.39
CA THR A 161 -29.41 -6.27 8.19
C THR A 161 -30.05 -6.97 9.40
N ASP A 162 -31.35 -6.75 9.62
CA ASP A 162 -32.09 -7.41 10.70
C ASP A 162 -32.05 -8.94 10.58
N ALA A 163 -32.02 -9.47 9.35
CA ALA A 163 -31.86 -10.90 9.09
C ALA A 163 -30.48 -11.41 9.58
N THR A 164 -29.40 -10.70 9.26
CA THR A 164 -28.05 -11.00 9.77
C THR A 164 -27.97 -10.93 11.29
N LEU A 165 -28.63 -9.95 11.91
CA LEU A 165 -28.68 -9.81 13.36
C LEU A 165 -29.59 -10.85 14.05
N GLN A 166 -30.58 -11.40 13.35
CA GLN A 166 -31.40 -12.53 13.83
C GLN A 166 -30.68 -13.88 13.65
N GLU A 167 -29.90 -14.04 12.58
CA GLU A 167 -29.05 -15.22 12.35
C GLU A 167 -27.91 -15.26 13.38
N ALA A 168 -27.20 -14.15 13.59
CA ALA A 168 -26.07 -14.07 14.53
C ALA A 168 -26.47 -14.39 15.99
N LYS A 169 -27.74 -14.16 16.38
CA LYS A 169 -28.27 -14.48 17.71
C LYS A 169 -28.54 -15.97 17.95
N GLN A 170 -28.47 -16.81 16.91
CA GLN A 170 -28.71 -18.26 17.02
C GLN A 170 -27.44 -19.05 17.35
N PHE A 171 -26.26 -18.42 17.27
CA PHE A 171 -25.00 -19.04 17.62
C PHE A 171 -24.82 -19.21 19.13
N ALA A 172 -24.26 -20.37 19.52
CA ALA A 172 -23.74 -20.59 20.87
C ALA A 172 -22.47 -19.75 21.11
N SER A 173 -22.12 -19.51 22.38
CA SER A 173 -20.91 -18.75 22.74
C SER A 173 -19.59 -19.49 22.47
N ASN A 174 -19.65 -20.81 22.29
CA ASN A 174 -18.51 -21.70 22.01
C ASN A 174 -18.94 -22.84 21.07
N PRO A 175 -18.00 -23.46 20.33
CA PRO A 175 -18.29 -24.68 19.56
C PRO A 175 -18.72 -25.83 20.47
N THR A 176 -19.44 -26.80 19.91
CA THR A 176 -19.95 -27.98 20.63
C THR A 176 -19.24 -29.27 20.22
N GLU A 177 -19.39 -30.34 21.01
CA GLU A 177 -18.92 -31.69 20.66
C GLU A 177 -19.42 -32.19 19.28
N LYS A 178 -20.55 -31.68 18.78
CA LYS A 178 -21.04 -31.98 17.43
C LYS A 178 -20.21 -31.32 16.33
N ASP A 179 -19.64 -30.14 16.61
CA ASP A 179 -18.79 -29.39 15.68
C ASP A 179 -17.36 -29.96 15.62
N PHE A 180 -16.93 -30.67 16.66
CA PHE A 180 -15.65 -31.37 16.74
C PHE A 180 -15.63 -32.71 15.97
N ALA A 181 -16.80 -33.27 15.66
CA ALA A 181 -16.91 -34.56 14.99
C ALA A 181 -16.22 -34.56 13.61
N ASN A 182 -15.44 -35.63 13.34
CA ASN A 182 -14.65 -35.84 12.11
C ASN A 182 -13.48 -34.85 11.88
N ARG A 183 -13.15 -33.97 12.83
CA ARG A 183 -11.99 -33.06 12.77
C ARG A 183 -10.73 -33.68 13.39
N LYS A 184 -9.54 -33.26 12.94
CA LYS A 184 -8.26 -33.62 13.60
C LYS A 184 -8.15 -32.89 14.94
N ASP A 185 -7.96 -33.60 16.04
CA ASP A 185 -7.73 -32.97 17.36
C ASP A 185 -6.27 -32.54 17.49
N LEU A 186 -6.04 -31.23 17.55
CA LEU A 186 -4.73 -30.60 17.73
C LEU A 186 -4.63 -29.83 19.05
N ARG A 187 -5.59 -29.98 19.98
CA ARG A 187 -5.61 -29.29 21.29
C ARG A 187 -4.43 -29.66 22.20
N HIS A 188 -3.67 -30.69 21.83
CA HIS A 188 -2.46 -31.14 22.52
C HIS A 188 -1.18 -30.44 22.04
N LEU A 189 -1.21 -29.69 20.92
CA LEU A 189 -0.06 -28.93 20.43
C LEU A 189 0.02 -27.55 21.11
N PRO A 190 1.22 -26.98 21.33
CA PRO A 190 1.39 -25.66 21.92
C PRO A 190 1.21 -24.53 20.90
N ILE A 191 0.08 -24.56 20.19
CA ILE A 191 -0.35 -23.55 19.21
C ILE A 191 -0.61 -22.22 19.95
N ILE A 192 -0.23 -21.09 19.34
CA ILE A 192 -0.39 -19.74 19.89
C ILE A 192 -0.87 -18.75 18.83
N THR A 193 -1.45 -17.62 19.25
CA THR A 193 -1.66 -16.44 18.38
C THR A 193 -0.64 -15.35 18.74
N ILE A 194 -0.24 -14.52 17.78
CA ILE A 194 0.66 -13.37 18.01
C ILE A 194 0.08 -12.15 17.31
N ASP A 195 -0.43 -11.20 18.09
CA ASP A 195 -1.36 -10.17 17.61
C ASP A 195 -0.98 -8.74 18.02
N GLY A 196 -1.67 -7.76 17.43
CA GLY A 196 -1.67 -6.39 17.94
C GLY A 196 -2.32 -6.33 19.32
N ALA A 197 -1.77 -5.51 20.23
CA ALA A 197 -2.22 -5.45 21.63
C ALA A 197 -3.73 -5.15 21.79
N THR A 198 -4.32 -4.41 20.85
CA THR A 198 -5.73 -4.01 20.79
C THR A 198 -6.66 -4.96 20.00
N ALA A 199 -6.11 -5.96 19.29
CA ALA A 199 -6.87 -6.90 18.46
C ALA A 199 -7.73 -7.86 19.30
N LYS A 200 -8.84 -8.34 18.71
CA LYS A 200 -9.83 -9.25 19.34
C LYS A 200 -10.29 -10.40 18.42
N ASP A 201 -10.10 -10.19 17.13
CA ASP A 201 -10.47 -11.00 15.98
C ASP A 201 -9.27 -11.81 15.49
N PHE A 202 -8.85 -12.79 16.31
CA PHE A 202 -7.67 -13.61 16.05
C PHE A 202 -7.96 -14.61 14.92
N ASP A 203 -7.61 -14.22 13.68
CA ASP A 203 -7.79 -14.99 12.45
C ASP A 203 -6.90 -16.24 12.38
N ASP A 204 -5.67 -16.17 12.91
CA ASP A 204 -4.62 -17.16 12.71
C ASP A 204 -3.88 -17.57 13.99
N ALA A 205 -3.36 -18.81 13.99
CA ALA A 205 -2.59 -19.39 15.07
C ALA A 205 -1.51 -20.33 14.54
N ILE A 206 -0.32 -20.36 15.16
CA ILE A 206 0.86 -21.06 14.66
C ILE A 206 1.47 -22.06 15.66
N TYR A 207 2.03 -23.15 15.13
CA TYR A 207 2.98 -24.01 15.83
C TYR A 207 4.09 -24.48 14.87
N VAL A 208 5.35 -24.38 15.32
CA VAL A 208 6.52 -24.90 14.57
C VAL A 208 7.25 -25.98 15.36
N GLU A 209 7.50 -27.10 14.67
CA GLU A 209 8.34 -28.21 15.14
C GLU A 209 9.61 -28.32 14.30
N MET A 210 10.72 -28.61 14.96
CA MET A 210 12.03 -28.80 14.33
C MET A 210 12.29 -30.31 14.19
N THR A 211 12.65 -30.77 12.99
CA THR A 211 12.90 -32.19 12.71
C THR A 211 14.35 -32.45 12.29
N SER A 212 14.68 -33.72 12.04
CA SER A 212 15.98 -34.12 11.50
C SER A 212 16.23 -33.69 10.05
N THR A 213 15.22 -33.17 9.34
CA THR A 213 15.29 -32.76 7.92
C THR A 213 14.92 -31.31 7.66
N GLY A 214 14.33 -30.61 8.64
CA GLY A 214 13.91 -29.22 8.51
C GLY A 214 12.86 -28.84 9.55
N PHE A 215 11.74 -28.29 9.10
CA PHE A 215 10.67 -27.77 9.96
C PHE A 215 9.30 -28.35 9.54
N HIS A 216 8.43 -28.61 10.50
CA HIS A 216 6.98 -28.72 10.28
C HIS A 216 6.30 -27.45 10.82
N LEU A 217 5.50 -26.81 9.98
CA LEU A 217 4.71 -25.62 10.30
C LEU A 217 3.23 -25.96 10.24
N TYR A 218 2.53 -25.69 11.32
CA TYR A 218 1.07 -25.72 11.42
C TYR A 218 0.56 -24.28 11.45
N VAL A 219 -0.23 -23.90 10.45
CA VAL A 219 -1.00 -22.64 10.44
C VAL A 219 -2.47 -23.01 10.53
N GLY A 220 -3.08 -22.79 11.70
CA GLY A 220 -4.51 -22.95 11.92
C GLY A 220 -5.23 -21.63 11.71
N ILE A 221 -6.14 -21.58 10.74
CA ILE A 221 -6.94 -20.38 10.45
C ILE A 221 -8.38 -20.59 10.94
N ALA A 222 -8.96 -19.54 11.53
CA ALA A 222 -10.34 -19.48 11.99
C ALA A 222 -11.33 -20.05 10.96
N ASP A 223 -12.10 -21.07 11.34
CA ASP A 223 -13.00 -21.75 10.41
C ASP A 223 -14.35 -21.01 10.25
N VAL A 224 -14.28 -19.78 9.73
CA VAL A 224 -15.43 -18.94 9.41
C VAL A 224 -16.40 -19.65 8.47
N SER A 225 -15.88 -20.50 7.57
CA SER A 225 -16.70 -21.30 6.65
C SER A 225 -17.56 -22.36 7.37
N HIS A 226 -17.21 -22.77 8.59
CA HIS A 226 -18.09 -23.61 9.41
C HIS A 226 -19.39 -22.88 9.76
N TYR A 227 -19.33 -21.58 10.04
CA TYR A 227 -20.47 -20.79 10.50
C TYR A 227 -21.19 -20.05 9.37
N VAL A 228 -20.45 -19.40 8.46
CA VAL A 228 -21.01 -18.59 7.37
C VAL A 228 -21.26 -19.45 6.14
N LYS A 229 -22.51 -19.89 5.93
CA LYS A 229 -22.91 -20.74 4.80
C LYS A 229 -23.37 -19.92 3.57
N PRO A 230 -23.04 -20.33 2.33
CA PRO A 230 -23.46 -19.64 1.12
C PRO A 230 -24.98 -19.39 1.08
N GLY A 231 -25.38 -18.16 0.75
CA GLY A 231 -26.78 -17.76 0.61
C GLY A 231 -27.51 -17.43 1.92
N THR A 232 -26.86 -17.52 3.09
CA THR A 232 -27.39 -17.02 4.37
C THR A 232 -27.50 -15.49 4.39
N ALA A 233 -28.00 -14.89 5.49
CA ALA A 233 -28.03 -13.43 5.62
C ALA A 233 -26.62 -12.90 5.92
N ILE A 234 -25.90 -13.55 6.86
CA ILE A 234 -24.51 -13.20 7.18
C ILE A 234 -23.61 -13.28 5.94
N ASP A 235 -23.76 -14.31 5.10
CA ASP A 235 -22.99 -14.46 3.85
C ASP A 235 -23.21 -13.31 2.87
N LYS A 236 -24.46 -12.85 2.72
CA LYS A 236 -24.82 -11.73 1.84
C LYS A 236 -24.27 -10.40 2.35
N ASP A 237 -24.44 -10.11 3.64
CA ASP A 237 -23.87 -8.90 4.25
C ASP A 237 -22.33 -8.92 4.19
N ALA A 238 -21.70 -10.08 4.39
CA ALA A 238 -20.25 -10.24 4.28
C ALA A 238 -19.73 -10.05 2.85
N TYR A 239 -20.47 -10.51 1.83
CA TYR A 239 -20.12 -10.28 0.42
C TYR A 239 -20.30 -8.81 0.00
N GLU A 240 -21.38 -8.15 0.44
CA GLU A 240 -21.64 -6.72 0.18
C GLU A 240 -20.56 -5.83 0.84
N ARG A 241 -20.09 -6.20 2.03
CA ARG A 241 -18.96 -5.54 2.71
C ARG A 241 -17.62 -5.85 2.04
N GLY A 242 -17.38 -7.12 1.70
CA GLY A 242 -16.17 -7.66 1.07
C GLY A 242 -14.91 -7.68 1.95
N THR A 243 -14.73 -6.67 2.81
CA THR A 243 -13.66 -6.55 3.80
C THR A 243 -14.15 -5.77 5.03
N SER A 244 -13.47 -5.93 6.16
CA SER A 244 -13.58 -4.99 7.29
C SER A 244 -12.83 -3.69 6.97
N CYS A 245 -13.21 -2.58 7.61
CA CYS A 245 -12.55 -1.27 7.51
C CYS A 245 -12.00 -0.85 8.88
N TYR A 246 -10.73 -0.46 8.96
CA TYR A 246 -10.01 -0.17 10.19
C TYR A 246 -9.68 1.32 10.33
N PHE A 247 -10.45 2.02 11.17
CA PHE A 247 -10.19 3.41 11.54
C PHE A 247 -9.50 3.48 12.91
N PRO A 248 -8.78 4.58 13.23
CA PRO A 248 -8.25 4.80 14.56
C PRO A 248 -9.35 4.66 15.64
N ASN A 249 -9.14 3.74 16.57
CA ASN A 249 -10.06 3.36 17.66
C ASN A 249 -11.48 2.89 17.23
N PHE A 250 -11.73 2.56 15.96
CA PHE A 250 -13.05 2.12 15.48
C PHE A 250 -12.97 1.20 14.25
N VAL A 251 -13.68 0.08 14.27
CA VAL A 251 -13.68 -0.91 13.18
C VAL A 251 -15.11 -1.10 12.67
N ILE A 252 -15.30 -1.12 11.35
CA ILE A 252 -16.51 -1.65 10.72
C ILE A 252 -16.20 -3.09 10.28
N PRO A 253 -16.66 -4.12 11.02
CA PRO A 253 -16.30 -5.50 10.72
C PRO A 253 -17.10 -6.04 9.54
N MET A 254 -16.52 -7.01 8.83
CA MET A 254 -17.20 -7.78 7.78
C MET A 254 -18.27 -8.70 8.34
N LEU A 255 -18.05 -9.23 9.57
CA LEU A 255 -18.92 -10.19 10.25
C LEU A 255 -19.43 -9.65 11.59
N PRO A 256 -20.63 -10.07 12.06
CA PRO A 256 -21.12 -9.72 13.39
C PRO A 256 -20.19 -10.21 14.51
N GLU A 257 -20.12 -9.45 15.61
CA GLU A 257 -19.18 -9.69 16.73
C GLU A 257 -19.27 -11.10 17.35
N ALA A 258 -20.46 -11.70 17.35
CA ALA A 258 -20.68 -13.08 17.82
C ALA A 258 -19.82 -14.11 17.07
N LEU A 259 -19.48 -13.84 15.81
CA LEU A 259 -18.52 -14.60 15.03
C LEU A 259 -17.11 -14.03 15.15
N SER A 260 -16.91 -12.76 14.78
CA SER A 260 -15.56 -12.17 14.63
C SER A 260 -14.77 -12.09 15.94
N ASN A 261 -15.41 -11.66 17.04
CA ASN A 261 -14.80 -11.60 18.37
C ASN A 261 -15.11 -12.83 19.24
N GLY A 262 -15.93 -13.76 18.73
CA GLY A 262 -16.55 -14.85 19.51
C GLY A 262 -16.15 -16.24 19.04
N LEU A 263 -16.98 -16.83 18.18
CA LEU A 263 -16.82 -18.22 17.71
C LEU A 263 -15.64 -18.45 16.77
N CYS A 264 -15.30 -17.46 15.93
CA CYS A 264 -14.22 -17.60 14.95
C CYS A 264 -12.86 -17.22 15.56
N SER A 265 -12.81 -16.20 16.42
CA SER A 265 -11.56 -15.75 17.06
C SER A 265 -10.90 -16.90 17.83
N LEU A 266 -9.62 -17.14 17.55
CA LEU A 266 -8.81 -18.26 18.07
C LEU A 266 -8.34 -18.02 19.52
N MET A 267 -9.29 -17.69 20.40
CA MET A 267 -9.10 -17.31 21.79
C MET A 267 -8.25 -18.32 22.61
N PRO A 268 -7.40 -17.86 23.53
CA PRO A 268 -6.56 -18.73 24.36
C PRO A 268 -7.39 -19.54 25.37
N HIS A 269 -6.96 -20.78 25.60
CA HIS A 269 -7.54 -21.76 26.53
C HIS A 269 -9.01 -22.13 26.27
N VAL A 270 -9.49 -21.94 25.03
CA VAL A 270 -10.83 -22.39 24.62
C VAL A 270 -10.73 -23.16 23.30
N PRO A 271 -11.36 -24.35 23.18
CA PRO A 271 -11.46 -25.06 21.92
C PRO A 271 -12.10 -24.21 20.80
N ARG A 272 -11.47 -24.23 19.63
CA ARG A 272 -11.86 -23.47 18.43
C ARG A 272 -11.73 -24.32 17.17
N LEU A 273 -12.60 -24.05 16.20
CA LEU A 273 -12.59 -24.74 14.91
C LEU A 273 -11.61 -24.05 13.97
N ALA A 274 -10.70 -24.81 13.38
CA ALA A 274 -9.72 -24.30 12.43
C ALA A 274 -9.76 -25.07 11.11
N LEU A 275 -9.44 -24.38 10.02
CA LEU A 275 -8.98 -24.97 8.76
C LEU A 275 -7.45 -24.83 8.74
N VAL A 276 -6.74 -25.96 8.82
CA VAL A 276 -5.28 -25.98 9.02
C VAL A 276 -4.57 -26.18 7.70
N ALA A 277 -3.50 -25.41 7.48
CA ALA A 277 -2.45 -25.70 6.52
C ALA A 277 -1.23 -26.28 7.28
N GLU A 278 -0.97 -27.57 7.09
CA GLU A 278 0.21 -28.27 7.63
C GLU A 278 1.25 -28.41 6.52
N MET A 279 2.45 -27.88 6.75
CA MET A 279 3.51 -27.72 5.75
C MET A 279 4.86 -28.25 6.27
N THR A 280 5.63 -28.86 5.39
CA THR A 280 7.01 -29.31 5.68
C THR A 280 7.99 -28.48 4.87
N PHE A 281 9.03 -27.99 5.52
CA PHE A 281 10.16 -27.28 4.91
C PHE A 281 11.45 -28.03 5.15
N ASP A 282 12.39 -27.98 4.21
CA ASP A 282 13.78 -28.34 4.47
C ASP A 282 14.55 -27.19 5.16
N PHE A 283 15.79 -27.44 5.58
CA PHE A 283 16.67 -26.40 6.17
C PHE A 283 17.04 -25.24 5.21
N THR A 284 16.63 -25.28 3.94
CA THR A 284 16.81 -24.18 2.97
C THR A 284 15.54 -23.34 2.78
N GLY A 285 14.42 -23.75 3.38
CA GLY A 285 13.11 -23.14 3.19
C GLY A 285 12.39 -23.61 1.92
N GLU A 286 12.76 -24.74 1.33
CA GLU A 286 11.96 -25.35 0.27
C GLU A 286 10.80 -26.17 0.86
N MET A 287 9.59 -25.95 0.35
CA MET A 287 8.38 -26.58 0.88
C MET A 287 8.22 -27.96 0.23
N THR A 288 8.56 -29.00 0.97
CA THR A 288 8.62 -30.39 0.46
C THR A 288 7.25 -31.06 0.43
N SER A 289 6.32 -30.65 1.28
CA SER A 289 4.93 -31.12 1.28
C SER A 289 3.98 -30.10 1.93
N SER A 290 2.71 -30.12 1.52
CA SER A 290 1.61 -29.41 2.21
C SER A 290 0.34 -30.26 2.25
N SER A 291 -0.48 -30.09 3.30
CA SER A 291 -1.79 -30.73 3.44
C SER A 291 -2.78 -29.79 4.15
N PHE A 292 -4.08 -30.01 3.91
CA PHE A 292 -5.15 -29.12 4.38
C PHE A 292 -6.30 -29.95 4.95
N TYR A 293 -6.76 -29.63 6.16
CA TYR A 293 -7.82 -30.37 6.84
C TYR A 293 -8.54 -29.52 7.90
N GLU A 294 -9.76 -29.95 8.25
CA GLU A 294 -10.51 -29.38 9.37
C GLU A 294 -9.99 -29.94 10.71
N ALA A 295 -9.76 -29.05 11.67
CA ALA A 295 -9.21 -29.37 12.98
C ALA A 295 -9.99 -28.71 14.13
N VAL A 296 -9.74 -29.20 15.34
CA VAL A 296 -10.03 -28.49 16.59
C VAL A 296 -8.69 -28.13 17.22
N ILE A 297 -8.49 -26.84 17.49
CA ILE A 297 -7.30 -26.32 18.18
C ILE A 297 -7.72 -25.72 19.53
N GLU A 298 -6.74 -25.47 20.39
CA GLU A 298 -6.88 -24.69 21.61
C GLU A 298 -5.60 -23.90 21.80
N SER A 299 -5.65 -22.57 21.62
CA SER A 299 -4.47 -21.72 21.74
C SER A 299 -3.96 -21.72 23.19
N LYS A 300 -2.65 -21.93 23.39
CA LYS A 300 -2.02 -21.95 24.73
C LYS A 300 -1.59 -20.58 25.22
N ALA A 301 -1.52 -19.59 24.32
CA ALA A 301 -1.32 -18.19 24.65
C ALA A 301 -1.80 -17.29 23.50
N ARG A 302 -2.42 -16.16 23.87
CA ARG A 302 -2.46 -14.97 23.03
C ARG A 302 -1.26 -14.13 23.43
N VAL A 303 -0.30 -13.99 22.53
CA VAL A 303 0.92 -13.20 22.72
C VAL A 303 0.77 -11.90 21.93
N THR A 304 1.40 -10.80 22.35
CA THR A 304 1.50 -9.59 21.50
C THR A 304 2.79 -9.56 20.68
N TYR A 305 2.81 -8.81 19.59
CA TYR A 305 4.04 -8.56 18.83
C TYR A 305 5.19 -7.99 19.69
N GLY A 306 4.87 -7.16 20.70
CA GLY A 306 5.85 -6.66 21.67
C GLY A 306 6.40 -7.76 22.58
N GLU A 307 5.54 -8.53 23.23
CA GLU A 307 5.92 -9.65 24.10
C GLU A 307 6.75 -10.73 23.36
N ALA A 308 6.41 -11.00 22.10
CA ALA A 308 7.18 -11.91 21.25
C ALA A 308 8.55 -11.32 20.87
N GLN A 309 8.63 -10.02 20.61
CA GLN A 309 9.90 -9.33 20.30
C GLN A 309 10.83 -9.30 21.52
N GLU A 310 10.33 -8.92 22.70
CA GLU A 310 11.09 -8.92 23.97
C GLU A 310 11.73 -10.28 24.26
N LEU A 311 10.98 -11.37 24.04
CA LEU A 311 11.45 -12.73 24.20
C LEU A 311 12.53 -13.11 23.18
N ILE A 312 12.34 -12.74 21.90
CA ILE A 312 13.30 -13.00 20.81
C ILE A 312 14.62 -12.26 21.05
N ASP A 313 14.57 -11.03 21.57
CA ASP A 313 15.74 -10.21 21.90
C ASP A 313 16.42 -10.62 23.21
N GLY A 314 15.88 -11.61 23.93
CA GLY A 314 16.44 -12.13 25.17
C GLY A 314 16.18 -11.25 26.41
N ASN A 315 15.24 -10.31 26.32
CA ASN A 315 14.85 -9.39 27.40
C ASN A 315 13.36 -9.53 27.81
N PRO A 316 12.79 -10.73 27.97
CA PRO A 316 11.37 -10.89 28.33
C PRO A 316 11.08 -10.28 29.70
N ALA A 317 10.07 -9.40 29.81
CA ALA A 317 9.65 -8.87 31.09
C ALA A 317 9.15 -10.01 32.02
N ALA A 318 9.69 -10.07 33.24
CA ALA A 318 9.50 -11.21 34.16
C ALA A 318 8.05 -11.44 34.61
N GLU A 319 7.17 -10.44 34.42
CA GLU A 319 5.76 -10.50 34.80
C GLU A 319 4.84 -10.96 33.65
N THR A 320 5.31 -10.90 32.40
CA THR A 320 4.54 -11.22 31.19
C THR A 320 4.00 -12.65 31.24
N GLN A 321 2.68 -12.80 31.36
CA GLN A 321 2.04 -14.10 31.63
C GLN A 321 1.98 -14.99 30.37
N SER A 322 1.75 -14.39 29.20
CA SER A 322 1.57 -15.07 27.91
C SER A 322 2.78 -15.92 27.51
N THR A 323 3.99 -15.49 27.86
CA THR A 323 5.26 -16.16 27.53
C THR A 323 5.83 -17.01 28.67
N LYS A 324 5.09 -17.27 29.77
CA LYS A 324 5.61 -18.08 30.90
C LYS A 324 5.76 -19.57 30.61
N LEU A 325 4.94 -20.11 29.70
CA LEU A 325 4.98 -21.52 29.37
C LEU A 325 6.20 -21.81 28.47
N LYS A 326 7.07 -22.73 28.89
CA LYS A 326 8.29 -23.10 28.16
C LYS A 326 8.00 -23.57 26.73
N GLU A 327 6.89 -24.26 26.52
CA GLU A 327 6.41 -24.68 25.20
C GLU A 327 6.01 -23.51 24.28
N VAL A 328 5.45 -22.43 24.84
CA VAL A 328 5.15 -21.19 24.10
C VAL A 328 6.46 -20.48 23.71
N GLN A 329 7.42 -20.40 24.63
CA GLN A 329 8.73 -19.82 24.32
C GLN A 329 9.45 -20.60 23.21
N GLU A 330 9.49 -21.93 23.31
CA GLU A 330 10.08 -22.78 22.28
C GLU A 330 9.37 -22.65 20.92
N ASN A 331 8.04 -22.54 20.89
CA ASN A 331 7.29 -22.30 19.66
C ASN A 331 7.67 -20.95 19.02
N ILE A 332 7.77 -19.87 19.83
CA ILE A 332 8.20 -18.54 19.34
C ILE A 332 9.62 -18.60 18.76
N PHE A 333 10.58 -19.23 19.46
CA PHE A 333 11.95 -19.35 18.97
C PHE A 333 12.05 -20.17 17.67
N ARG A 334 11.38 -21.32 17.59
CA ARG A 334 11.36 -22.15 16.36
C ARG A 334 10.70 -21.41 15.19
N SER A 335 9.62 -20.67 15.45
CA SER A 335 8.95 -19.83 14.45
C SER A 335 9.83 -18.68 13.98
N ALA A 336 10.59 -18.06 14.89
CA ALA A 336 11.58 -17.03 14.55
C ALA A 336 12.72 -17.60 13.68
N ASP A 337 13.18 -18.82 13.92
CA ASP A 337 14.21 -19.45 13.10
C ASP A 337 13.71 -19.85 11.71
N LEU A 338 12.49 -20.41 11.60
CA LEU A 338 11.85 -20.66 10.31
C LEU A 338 11.63 -19.35 9.52
N ALA A 339 11.17 -18.28 10.18
CA ALA A 339 10.99 -16.97 9.56
C ALA A 339 12.31 -16.41 8.97
N LYS A 340 13.44 -16.52 9.69
CA LYS A 340 14.77 -16.09 9.18
C LYS A 340 15.13 -16.84 7.88
N VAL A 341 14.86 -18.14 7.82
CA VAL A 341 15.12 -18.98 6.63
C VAL A 341 14.21 -18.57 5.47
N LEU A 342 12.90 -18.40 5.71
CA LEU A 342 11.93 -18.00 4.69
C LEU A 342 12.21 -16.58 4.14
N MET A 343 12.48 -15.59 5.01
CA MET A 343 12.90 -14.24 4.61
C MET A 343 14.15 -14.28 3.71
N ALA A 344 15.20 -14.99 4.14
CA ALA A 344 16.47 -15.07 3.41
C ALA A 344 16.28 -15.71 2.02
N LYS A 345 15.40 -16.72 1.91
CA LYS A 345 14.99 -17.30 0.63
C LYS A 345 14.20 -16.29 -0.22
N ARG A 346 13.15 -15.67 0.35
CA ARG A 346 12.23 -14.73 -0.33
C ARG A 346 12.96 -13.53 -0.95
N PHE A 347 13.93 -12.94 -0.25
CA PHE A 347 14.76 -11.85 -0.81
C PHE A 347 15.78 -12.32 -1.85
N LYS A 348 16.39 -13.50 -1.67
CA LYS A 348 17.22 -14.16 -2.70
C LYS A 348 16.42 -14.50 -3.97
N GLU A 349 15.14 -14.81 -3.81
CA GLU A 349 14.20 -15.09 -4.89
C GLU A 349 13.67 -13.83 -5.59
N GLY A 350 13.65 -12.68 -4.90
CA GLY A 350 13.49 -11.36 -5.52
C GLY A 350 12.24 -10.61 -5.09
N SER A 351 11.65 -10.96 -3.95
CA SER A 351 10.68 -10.08 -3.28
C SER A 351 11.28 -8.67 -3.09
N LEU A 352 10.41 -7.67 -3.08
CA LEU A 352 10.78 -6.29 -2.77
C LEU A 352 10.48 -6.04 -1.28
N ASP A 353 11.48 -5.68 -0.48
CA ASP A 353 11.20 -5.07 0.84
C ASP A 353 10.97 -3.57 0.60
N LEU A 354 9.71 -3.15 0.65
CA LEU A 354 9.29 -1.77 0.40
C LEU A 354 8.82 -1.15 1.70
N GLU A 355 9.78 -0.92 2.59
CA GLU A 355 9.52 -0.36 3.92
C GLU A 355 9.24 1.14 3.82
N VAL A 356 7.96 1.49 3.82
CA VAL A 356 7.50 2.87 4.08
C VAL A 356 7.10 2.94 5.54
N ALA A 357 7.60 3.96 6.25
CA ALA A 357 7.17 4.23 7.60
C ALA A 357 5.66 4.50 7.63
N GLU A 358 4.91 3.64 8.31
CA GLU A 358 3.50 3.89 8.62
C GLU A 358 3.37 4.81 9.84
N THR A 359 2.15 5.26 10.14
CA THR A 359 1.90 6.26 11.17
C THR A 359 0.73 5.84 12.03
N GLU A 360 1.01 5.69 13.33
CA GLU A 360 -0.02 5.50 14.34
C GLU A 360 -0.51 6.88 14.84
N LEU A 361 -1.81 6.98 15.07
CA LEU A 361 -2.48 8.20 15.49
C LEU A 361 -2.96 8.00 16.92
N VAL A 362 -2.31 8.68 17.87
CA VAL A 362 -2.72 8.65 19.27
C VAL A 362 -3.88 9.63 19.43
N ILE A 363 -5.08 9.11 19.71
CA ILE A 363 -6.33 9.88 19.74
C ILE A 363 -6.97 9.79 21.13
N ASP A 364 -7.41 10.92 21.65
CA ASP A 364 -8.08 11.02 22.96
C ASP A 364 -9.59 10.71 22.91
N GLY A 365 -10.24 10.72 24.09
CA GLY A 365 -11.68 10.46 24.22
C GLY A 365 -12.61 11.50 23.58
N THR A 366 -12.09 12.63 23.08
CA THR A 366 -12.84 13.62 22.29
C THR A 366 -12.70 13.39 20.78
N GLY A 367 -11.87 12.42 20.37
CA GLY A 367 -11.54 12.15 18.98
C GLY A 367 -10.45 13.07 18.42
N GLU A 368 -9.81 13.90 19.24
CA GLU A 368 -8.69 14.74 18.83
C GLU A 368 -7.37 13.92 18.80
N PRO A 369 -6.56 14.02 17.74
CA PRO A 369 -5.22 13.45 17.72
C PRO A 369 -4.29 14.28 18.61
N ILE A 370 -3.74 13.64 19.64
CA ILE A 370 -2.79 14.23 20.58
C ILE A 370 -1.33 13.99 20.18
N ASP A 371 -1.04 12.91 19.46
CA ASP A 371 0.30 12.63 18.91
C ASP A 371 0.23 11.81 17.60
N VAL A 372 1.31 11.84 16.83
CA VAL A 372 1.46 11.24 15.50
C VAL A 372 2.81 10.52 15.44
N ILE A 373 2.82 9.26 15.86
CA ILE A 373 4.03 8.45 16.04
C ILE A 373 4.27 7.52 14.84
N LYS A 374 5.51 7.06 14.66
CA LYS A 374 5.84 6.09 13.62
C LYS A 374 5.53 4.69 14.12
N SER A 375 4.86 3.89 13.27
CA SER A 375 4.65 2.47 13.55
C SER A 375 5.98 1.71 13.41
N GLU A 376 6.34 0.90 14.41
CA GLU A 376 7.58 0.11 14.39
C GLU A 376 7.33 -1.30 13.85
N ARG A 377 7.92 -1.62 12.68
CA ARG A 377 7.85 -2.95 12.07
C ARG A 377 8.84 -3.93 12.71
N LEU A 378 8.59 -4.27 13.97
CA LEU A 378 9.33 -5.27 14.76
C LEU A 378 9.52 -6.60 13.99
N PHE A 379 10.57 -7.36 14.29
CA PHE A 379 10.80 -8.67 13.68
C PHE A 379 9.66 -9.66 13.98
N ALA A 380 9.00 -9.57 15.14
CA ALA A 380 7.80 -10.34 15.45
C ALA A 380 6.66 -10.17 14.42
N HIS A 381 6.50 -8.98 13.80
CA HIS A 381 5.54 -8.80 12.70
C HIS A 381 5.98 -9.55 11.44
N ARG A 382 7.28 -9.48 11.09
CA ARG A 382 7.88 -10.17 9.94
C ARG A 382 7.84 -11.70 10.12
N LEU A 383 7.88 -12.20 11.36
CA LEU A 383 7.72 -13.62 11.71
C LEU A 383 6.33 -14.13 11.29
N ILE A 384 5.25 -13.48 11.73
CA ILE A 384 3.88 -13.86 11.34
C ILE A 384 3.66 -13.64 9.85
N GLU A 385 4.21 -12.56 9.26
CA GLU A 385 4.17 -12.33 7.81
C GLU A 385 4.67 -13.57 7.04
N GLU A 386 5.85 -14.12 7.34
CA GLU A 386 6.34 -15.32 6.65
C GLU A 386 5.46 -16.56 6.86
N MET A 387 4.94 -16.80 8.07
CA MET A 387 4.07 -17.97 8.31
C MET A 387 2.77 -17.87 7.49
N MET A 388 2.19 -16.68 7.37
CA MET A 388 0.99 -16.44 6.59
C MET A 388 1.27 -16.44 5.09
N LEU A 389 2.41 -15.90 4.64
CA LEU A 389 2.85 -16.01 3.24
C LEU A 389 3.07 -17.48 2.84
N ALA A 390 3.67 -18.30 3.71
CA ALA A 390 3.84 -19.74 3.50
C ALA A 390 2.50 -20.45 3.29
N ALA A 391 1.52 -20.27 4.19
CA ALA A 391 0.19 -20.85 4.06
C ALA A 391 -0.55 -20.38 2.79
N ASN A 392 -0.48 -19.07 2.48
CA ASN A 392 -1.07 -18.48 1.28
C ASN A 392 -0.47 -19.07 -0.02
N VAL A 393 0.85 -19.26 -0.09
CA VAL A 393 1.53 -19.90 -1.23
C VAL A 393 1.19 -21.39 -1.31
N ALA A 394 1.11 -22.08 -0.18
CA ALA A 394 0.75 -23.51 -0.13
C ALA A 394 -0.67 -23.75 -0.67
N VAL A 395 -1.64 -22.93 -0.26
CA VAL A 395 -3.02 -23.00 -0.75
C VAL A 395 -3.11 -22.62 -2.23
N ALA A 396 -2.39 -21.58 -2.68
CA ALA A 396 -2.38 -21.19 -4.10
C ALA A 396 -1.79 -22.30 -5.00
N LYS A 397 -0.70 -22.94 -4.58
CA LYS A 397 -0.13 -24.11 -5.28
C LYS A 397 -1.11 -25.29 -5.27
N PHE A 398 -1.77 -25.57 -4.14
CA PHE A 398 -2.76 -26.64 -4.03
C PHE A 398 -3.94 -26.43 -4.99
N LEU A 399 -4.58 -25.25 -4.97
CA LEU A 399 -5.71 -24.95 -5.85
C LEU A 399 -5.31 -25.06 -7.33
N SER A 400 -4.16 -24.51 -7.72
CA SER A 400 -3.67 -24.64 -9.10
C SER A 400 -3.37 -26.10 -9.49
N SER A 401 -2.91 -26.95 -8.56
CA SER A 401 -2.63 -28.37 -8.82
C SER A 401 -3.87 -29.23 -9.06
N LYS A 402 -5.07 -28.69 -8.83
CA LYS A 402 -6.35 -29.37 -9.05
C LYS A 402 -6.98 -29.08 -10.42
N GLU A 403 -6.41 -28.15 -11.19
CA GLU A 403 -6.91 -27.75 -12.53
C GLU A 403 -8.38 -27.28 -12.51
N VAL A 404 -8.83 -26.68 -11.40
CA VAL A 404 -10.18 -26.12 -11.22
C VAL A 404 -10.18 -24.59 -11.18
N PRO A 405 -11.34 -23.94 -11.42
CA PRO A 405 -11.53 -22.52 -11.14
C PRO A 405 -11.16 -22.20 -9.69
N ALA A 406 -10.25 -21.25 -9.52
CA ALA A 406 -9.65 -20.89 -8.24
C ALA A 406 -9.59 -19.37 -8.10
N PHE A 407 -9.32 -18.86 -6.90
CA PHE A 407 -9.25 -17.44 -6.61
C PHE A 407 -7.84 -17.07 -6.20
N TYR A 408 -7.24 -16.08 -6.87
CA TYR A 408 -5.86 -15.65 -6.68
C TYR A 408 -5.76 -14.18 -6.32
N ARG A 409 -4.69 -13.82 -5.60
CA ARG A 409 -4.30 -12.45 -5.32
C ARG A 409 -3.10 -12.12 -6.19
N VAL A 410 -3.33 -11.41 -7.29
CA VAL A 410 -2.29 -11.12 -8.28
C VAL A 410 -1.77 -9.69 -8.16
N HIS A 411 -0.50 -9.50 -8.53
CA HIS A 411 0.15 -8.21 -8.67
C HIS A 411 1.00 -8.30 -9.94
N GLU A 412 0.57 -7.59 -10.98
CA GLU A 412 1.15 -7.67 -12.33
C GLU A 412 2.45 -6.89 -12.45
N GLU A 413 3.29 -7.24 -13.44
CA GLU A 413 4.52 -6.51 -13.70
C GLU A 413 4.24 -5.01 -13.94
N PRO A 414 5.03 -4.10 -13.34
CA PRO A 414 4.93 -2.67 -13.57
C PRO A 414 5.10 -2.28 -15.05
N ASN A 415 4.35 -1.25 -15.49
CA ASN A 415 4.47 -0.70 -16.85
C ASN A 415 5.93 -0.27 -17.13
N SER A 416 6.45 -0.66 -18.30
CA SER A 416 7.82 -0.40 -18.75
C SER A 416 8.19 1.09 -18.80
N GLU A 417 7.24 1.99 -19.04
CA GLU A 417 7.41 3.44 -18.97
C GLU A 417 7.68 3.89 -17.53
N LYS A 418 6.82 3.48 -16.58
CA LYS A 418 7.01 3.75 -15.14
C LYS A 418 8.35 3.21 -14.62
N ILE A 419 8.77 2.03 -15.10
CA ILE A 419 10.06 1.41 -14.76
C ILE A 419 11.24 2.14 -15.40
N SER A 420 11.10 2.63 -16.63
CA SER A 420 12.11 3.47 -17.29
C SER A 420 12.27 4.81 -16.59
N MET A 421 11.16 5.35 -16.06
CA MET A 421 11.10 6.58 -15.27
C MET A 421 11.77 6.39 -13.90
N LEU A 422 11.42 5.32 -13.16
CA LEU A 422 12.07 4.96 -11.88
C LEU A 422 13.59 4.85 -12.01
N GLN A 423 14.08 4.15 -13.03
CA GLN A 423 15.52 4.00 -13.30
C GLN A 423 16.25 5.33 -13.45
N ARG A 424 15.64 6.32 -14.10
CA ARG A 424 16.24 7.65 -14.28
C ARG A 424 16.41 8.34 -12.93
N TYR A 425 15.40 8.30 -12.05
CA TYR A 425 15.52 8.85 -10.70
C TYR A 425 16.57 8.12 -9.87
N MET A 426 16.58 6.78 -9.86
CA MET A 426 17.57 6.02 -9.10
C MET A 426 19.00 6.29 -9.60
N LYS A 427 19.20 6.44 -10.92
CA LYS A 427 20.48 6.87 -11.50
C LYS A 427 20.83 8.31 -11.11
N ASN A 428 19.87 9.23 -11.04
CA ASN A 428 20.09 10.61 -10.58
C ASN A 428 20.48 10.68 -9.08
N PHE A 429 20.03 9.72 -8.27
CA PHE A 429 20.52 9.50 -6.89
C PHE A 429 21.83 8.67 -6.82
N GLY A 430 22.45 8.34 -7.96
CA GLY A 430 23.76 7.68 -8.02
C GLY A 430 23.75 6.15 -8.10
N SER A 431 22.60 5.52 -8.38
CA SER A 431 22.53 4.06 -8.57
C SER A 431 23.39 3.59 -9.75
N THR A 432 24.04 2.44 -9.59
CA THR A 432 24.91 1.84 -10.61
C THR A 432 24.26 0.67 -11.35
N THR A 433 23.31 -0.04 -10.73
CA THR A 433 22.53 -1.10 -11.39
C THR A 433 21.72 -0.55 -12.58
N THR A 434 21.64 -1.32 -13.66
CA THR A 434 20.80 -1.01 -14.84
C THR A 434 19.74 -2.10 -15.05
N VAL A 435 18.49 -1.71 -15.34
CA VAL A 435 17.43 -2.65 -15.70
C VAL A 435 17.48 -2.91 -17.20
N GLY A 436 18.22 -3.95 -17.58
CA GLY A 436 18.03 -4.62 -18.87
C GLY A 436 16.83 -5.57 -18.84
N THR A 437 16.52 -6.17 -19.98
CA THR A 437 15.43 -7.16 -20.11
C THR A 437 15.63 -8.38 -19.20
N GLY A 438 14.53 -8.88 -18.64
CA GLY A 438 14.47 -10.09 -17.81
C GLY A 438 14.86 -9.91 -16.33
N LYS A 439 14.10 -10.59 -15.46
CA LYS A 439 14.25 -10.63 -13.98
C LYS A 439 14.20 -9.25 -13.34
N LEU A 440 13.16 -8.47 -13.66
CA LEU A 440 12.94 -7.10 -13.19
C LEU A 440 12.94 -7.03 -11.66
N GLN A 441 12.19 -7.91 -11.00
CA GLN A 441 12.04 -8.07 -9.55
C GLN A 441 13.40 -8.03 -8.84
N LYS A 442 14.28 -9.01 -9.12
CA LYS A 442 15.62 -9.14 -8.52
C LYS A 442 16.53 -7.93 -8.79
N ARG A 443 16.34 -7.20 -9.91
CA ARG A 443 17.08 -5.97 -10.20
C ARG A 443 16.58 -4.82 -9.33
N LEU A 444 15.26 -4.70 -9.15
CA LEU A 444 14.67 -3.74 -8.23
C LEU A 444 15.06 -4.03 -6.77
N THR A 445 15.06 -5.30 -6.31
CA THR A 445 15.56 -5.66 -4.97
C THR A 445 17.00 -5.17 -4.76
N ARG A 446 17.90 -5.41 -5.73
CA ARG A 446 19.29 -4.92 -5.68
C ARG A 446 19.38 -3.39 -5.72
N MET A 447 18.56 -2.75 -6.54
CA MET A 447 18.48 -1.29 -6.61
C MET A 447 18.02 -0.68 -5.29
N LEU A 448 17.08 -1.29 -4.56
CA LEU A 448 16.67 -0.86 -3.21
C LEU A 448 17.83 -1.02 -2.22
N GLN A 449 18.53 -2.17 -2.25
CA GLN A 449 19.71 -2.44 -1.43
C GLN A 449 20.87 -1.46 -1.67
N GLU A 450 21.00 -0.86 -2.86
CA GLU A 450 21.98 0.22 -3.11
C GLU A 450 21.71 1.49 -2.28
N PHE A 451 20.52 1.65 -1.68
CA PHE A 451 20.13 2.82 -0.87
C PHE A 451 19.76 2.50 0.59
N GLU A 452 19.90 1.24 1.01
CA GLU A 452 19.66 0.85 2.40
C GLU A 452 20.52 1.68 3.36
N GLY A 453 19.89 2.22 4.42
CA GLY A 453 20.54 3.14 5.38
C GLY A 453 20.85 4.56 4.87
N LYS A 454 20.54 4.93 3.61
CA LYS A 454 20.83 6.27 3.06
C LYS A 454 19.67 7.26 3.23
N PRO A 455 19.93 8.60 3.26
CA PRO A 455 18.90 9.62 3.38
C PRO A 455 17.81 9.60 2.29
N GLU A 456 18.11 9.03 1.12
CA GLU A 456 17.23 8.93 -0.05
C GLU A 456 16.29 7.70 -0.02
N ALA A 457 16.55 6.71 0.85
CA ALA A 457 15.86 5.41 0.88
C ALA A 457 14.33 5.54 0.86
N GLN A 458 13.79 6.37 1.76
CA GLN A 458 12.35 6.61 1.90
C GLN A 458 11.72 7.15 0.59
N ILE A 459 12.42 8.06 -0.10
CA ILE A 459 12.00 8.61 -1.40
C ILE A 459 11.99 7.54 -2.48
N ILE A 460 12.99 6.67 -2.47
CA ILE A 460 13.15 5.59 -3.44
C ILE A 460 12.10 4.49 -3.22
N HIS A 461 11.76 4.17 -1.97
CA HIS A 461 10.66 3.25 -1.64
C HIS A 461 9.31 3.82 -2.13
N ILE A 462 9.06 5.11 -1.89
CA ILE A 462 7.86 5.82 -2.39
C ILE A 462 7.81 5.84 -3.92
N LEU A 463 8.91 6.14 -4.61
CA LEU A 463 8.98 6.11 -6.08
C LEU A 463 8.76 4.70 -6.64
N THR A 464 9.33 3.69 -6.01
CA THR A 464 9.15 2.29 -6.42
C THR A 464 7.68 1.89 -6.27
N LEU A 465 7.04 2.17 -5.13
CA LEU A 465 5.59 1.93 -4.93
C LEU A 465 4.72 2.68 -5.94
N ARG A 466 5.00 3.96 -6.24
CA ARG A 466 4.29 4.72 -7.28
C ARG A 466 4.48 4.12 -8.68
N SER A 467 5.61 3.43 -8.93
CA SER A 467 5.88 2.74 -10.19
C SER A 467 5.14 1.40 -10.33
N MET A 468 4.73 0.76 -9.23
CA MET A 468 4.02 -0.53 -9.25
C MET A 468 2.60 -0.45 -9.87
N THR A 469 1.99 -1.62 -10.07
CA THR A 469 0.54 -1.76 -10.29
C THR A 469 -0.18 -1.93 -8.93
N GLN A 470 -1.51 -1.95 -8.92
CA GLN A 470 -2.27 -2.32 -7.72
C GLN A 470 -2.59 -3.81 -7.76
N ALA A 471 -2.38 -4.50 -6.64
CA ALA A 471 -2.78 -5.89 -6.50
C ALA A 471 -4.32 -6.02 -6.51
N LYS A 472 -4.83 -7.14 -7.06
CA LYS A 472 -6.26 -7.38 -7.30
C LYS A 472 -6.62 -8.84 -7.12
N TYR A 473 -7.92 -9.12 -6.90
CA TYR A 473 -8.46 -10.47 -6.89
C TYR A 473 -8.93 -10.88 -8.29
N THR A 474 -8.66 -12.12 -8.70
CA THR A 474 -9.03 -12.64 -10.03
C THR A 474 -9.08 -14.17 -10.01
N LYS A 475 -9.67 -14.77 -11.06
CA LYS A 475 -9.65 -16.22 -11.29
C LYS A 475 -8.34 -16.72 -11.93
N ASP A 476 -7.64 -15.84 -12.65
CA ASP A 476 -6.47 -16.20 -13.46
C ASP A 476 -5.17 -15.96 -12.69
N ASN A 477 -4.33 -16.99 -12.52
CA ASN A 477 -3.06 -16.81 -11.83
C ASN A 477 -2.04 -16.08 -12.73
N LEU A 478 -1.69 -14.86 -12.33
CA LEU A 478 -0.68 -14.01 -12.99
C LEU A 478 0.56 -13.77 -12.08
N GLY A 479 0.68 -14.50 -10.97
CA GLY A 479 1.70 -14.29 -9.95
C GLY A 479 1.53 -12.99 -9.15
N HIS A 480 2.46 -12.75 -8.23
CA HIS A 480 2.46 -11.57 -7.36
C HIS A 480 3.83 -10.88 -7.33
N PHE A 481 4.06 -10.01 -8.32
CA PHE A 481 5.32 -9.33 -8.62
C PHE A 481 6.08 -8.82 -7.39
N GLY A 482 5.44 -8.02 -6.53
CA GLY A 482 6.09 -7.40 -5.37
C GLY A 482 6.54 -8.38 -4.27
N LEU A 483 5.93 -9.58 -4.21
CA LEU A 483 6.34 -10.65 -3.26
C LEU A 483 7.29 -11.67 -3.90
N GLY A 484 7.45 -11.65 -5.23
CA GLY A 484 8.29 -12.62 -5.95
C GLY A 484 7.70 -14.03 -6.06
N PHE A 485 6.38 -14.20 -5.88
CA PHE A 485 5.73 -15.52 -5.93
C PHE A 485 4.98 -15.77 -7.25
N ASP A 486 5.19 -16.95 -7.84
CA ASP A 486 4.45 -17.41 -9.04
C ASP A 486 3.01 -17.84 -8.72
N PHE A 487 2.70 -18.18 -7.47
CA PHE A 487 1.39 -18.61 -6.99
C PHE A 487 1.08 -17.92 -5.66
N TYR A 488 0.02 -17.11 -5.61
CA TYR A 488 -0.38 -16.43 -4.37
C TYR A 488 -1.90 -16.22 -4.29
N THR A 489 -2.46 -16.37 -3.10
CA THR A 489 -3.85 -16.06 -2.78
C THR A 489 -3.96 -15.61 -1.33
N HIS A 490 -5.13 -15.15 -0.89
CA HIS A 490 -5.40 -14.88 0.52
C HIS A 490 -6.28 -16.00 1.09
N PHE A 491 -5.78 -16.66 2.14
CA PHE A 491 -6.41 -17.75 2.89
C PHE A 491 -6.47 -17.46 4.40
N THR A 492 -5.57 -16.60 4.89
CA THR A 492 -5.21 -16.46 6.30
C THR A 492 -5.99 -15.39 7.08
N SER A 493 -7.04 -14.80 6.52
CA SER A 493 -7.86 -13.82 7.27
C SER A 493 -9.36 -13.79 6.93
N PRO A 494 -10.08 -14.93 7.02
CA PRO A 494 -11.48 -15.03 6.66
C PRO A 494 -12.47 -14.31 7.59
N ILE A 495 -12.07 -13.90 8.80
CA ILE A 495 -12.94 -13.09 9.69
C ILE A 495 -13.17 -11.70 9.07
N ARG A 496 -12.15 -11.17 8.39
CA ARG A 496 -12.10 -9.79 7.90
C ARG A 496 -12.00 -9.63 6.38
N ARG A 497 -11.80 -10.70 5.60
CA ARG A 497 -11.75 -10.69 4.12
C ARG A 497 -12.63 -11.79 3.51
N TYR A 498 -13.60 -11.41 2.67
CA TYR A 498 -14.45 -12.38 1.96
C TYR A 498 -13.70 -13.20 0.88
N PRO A 499 -12.65 -12.68 0.20
CA PRO A 499 -11.75 -13.49 -0.63
C PRO A 499 -11.24 -14.77 0.05
N ASP A 500 -10.81 -14.67 1.30
CA ASP A 500 -10.33 -15.80 2.10
C ASP A 500 -11.46 -16.78 2.41
N LEU A 501 -12.68 -16.28 2.67
CA LEU A 501 -13.86 -17.11 2.87
C LEU A 501 -14.25 -17.88 1.58
N ILE A 502 -14.06 -17.30 0.39
CA ILE A 502 -14.15 -18.03 -0.90
C ILE A 502 -13.09 -19.12 -0.96
N VAL A 503 -11.83 -18.80 -0.67
CA VAL A 503 -10.69 -19.73 -0.72
C VAL A 503 -10.87 -20.89 0.28
N HIS A 504 -11.37 -20.64 1.48
CA HIS A 504 -11.74 -21.67 2.46
C HIS A 504 -12.76 -22.66 1.88
N ARG A 505 -13.82 -22.15 1.23
CA ARG A 505 -14.87 -22.98 0.59
C ARG A 505 -14.31 -23.83 -0.55
N LEU A 506 -13.41 -23.27 -1.36
CA LEU A 506 -12.72 -24.00 -2.44
C LEU A 506 -11.79 -25.09 -1.89
N VAL A 507 -10.91 -24.76 -0.91
CA VAL A 507 -10.05 -25.74 -0.22
C VAL A 507 -10.91 -26.86 0.37
N LYS A 508 -12.01 -26.53 1.04
CA LYS A 508 -12.91 -27.54 1.60
C LYS A 508 -13.60 -28.41 0.56
N SER A 509 -13.94 -27.91 -0.62
CA SER A 509 -14.52 -28.75 -1.69
C SER A 509 -13.52 -29.72 -2.34
N LEU A 510 -12.21 -29.50 -2.13
CA LEU A 510 -11.12 -30.21 -2.81
C LEU A 510 -10.24 -31.08 -1.88
N ALA A 511 -10.23 -30.78 -0.58
CA ALA A 511 -9.39 -31.45 0.42
C ALA A 511 -10.19 -32.29 1.43
N ILE A 512 -11.44 -31.91 1.74
CA ILE A 512 -12.24 -32.56 2.80
C ILE A 512 -13.16 -33.64 2.20
N PRO A 513 -13.08 -34.91 2.67
CA PRO A 513 -14.01 -35.95 2.26
C PRO A 513 -15.47 -35.60 2.57
N ASN A 514 -16.38 -35.90 1.65
CA ASN A 514 -17.83 -35.67 1.79
C ASN A 514 -18.24 -34.20 2.04
N SER A 515 -17.39 -33.24 1.64
CA SER A 515 -17.67 -31.81 1.75
C SER A 515 -18.99 -31.39 1.09
N HIS A 516 -19.77 -30.56 1.77
CA HIS A 516 -20.99 -29.95 1.23
C HIS A 516 -20.71 -28.77 0.29
N TYR A 517 -19.45 -28.33 0.18
CA TYR A 517 -19.05 -27.25 -0.73
C TYR A 517 -18.88 -27.75 -2.17
N ARG A 518 -19.36 -26.93 -3.11
CA ARG A 518 -19.20 -27.14 -4.55
C ARG A 518 -18.17 -26.17 -5.10
N LEU A 519 -17.58 -26.51 -6.26
CA LEU A 519 -16.80 -25.57 -7.04
C LEU A 519 -17.68 -24.39 -7.49
N ILE A 520 -17.07 -23.22 -7.56
CA ILE A 520 -17.67 -21.96 -8.02
C ILE A 520 -17.33 -21.80 -9.52
N SER A 521 -18.22 -21.22 -10.33
CA SER A 521 -17.94 -21.06 -11.77
C SER A 521 -16.86 -19.99 -12.03
N GLU A 522 -16.23 -20.04 -13.20
CA GLU A 522 -15.28 -18.99 -13.62
C GLU A 522 -15.93 -17.61 -13.73
N GLU A 523 -17.21 -17.55 -14.12
CA GLU A 523 -17.97 -16.30 -14.28
C GLU A 523 -18.31 -15.68 -12.92
N ASP A 524 -18.74 -16.51 -11.95
CA ASP A 524 -18.94 -16.09 -10.55
C ASP A 524 -17.63 -15.60 -9.92
N LEU A 525 -16.50 -16.30 -10.15
CA LEU A 525 -15.19 -15.90 -9.63
C LEU A 525 -14.65 -14.63 -10.31
N ALA A 526 -14.88 -14.41 -11.60
CA ALA A 526 -14.54 -13.15 -12.27
C ALA A 526 -15.35 -11.97 -11.74
N THR A 527 -16.64 -12.19 -11.48
CA THR A 527 -17.57 -11.21 -10.91
C THR A 527 -17.16 -10.86 -9.48
N ALA A 528 -16.94 -11.86 -8.63
CA ALA A 528 -16.48 -11.68 -7.26
C ALA A 528 -15.08 -11.04 -7.20
N GLY A 529 -14.16 -11.39 -8.10
CA GLY A 529 -12.83 -10.77 -8.19
C GLY A 529 -12.91 -9.27 -8.45
N THR A 530 -13.81 -8.86 -9.34
CA THR A 530 -14.06 -7.45 -9.66
C THR A 530 -14.70 -6.71 -8.48
N TRP A 531 -15.77 -7.26 -7.90
CA TRP A 531 -16.49 -6.65 -6.78
C TRP A 531 -15.63 -6.52 -5.51
N LEU A 532 -14.97 -7.60 -5.10
CA LEU A 532 -14.20 -7.63 -3.85
C LEU A 532 -12.93 -6.77 -3.93
N SER A 533 -12.33 -6.63 -5.12
CA SER A 533 -11.26 -5.65 -5.36
C SER A 533 -11.76 -4.21 -5.23
N ALA A 534 -12.98 -3.92 -5.68
CA ALA A 534 -13.59 -2.58 -5.52
C ALA A 534 -13.93 -2.29 -4.04
N CYS A 535 -14.39 -3.28 -3.28
CA CYS A 535 -14.63 -3.14 -1.84
C CYS A 535 -13.34 -2.90 -1.04
N GLU A 536 -12.25 -3.60 -1.36
CA GLU A 536 -10.92 -3.34 -0.79
C GLU A 536 -10.43 -1.91 -1.09
N GLN A 537 -10.58 -1.45 -2.34
CA GLN A 537 -10.22 -0.08 -2.73
C GLN A 537 -11.10 0.97 -2.03
N LYS A 538 -12.39 0.69 -1.81
CA LYS A 538 -13.33 1.55 -1.07
C LYS A 538 -12.89 1.70 0.40
N ALA A 539 -12.59 0.59 1.07
CA ALA A 539 -12.09 0.56 2.45
C ALA A 539 -10.77 1.33 2.58
N ALA A 540 -9.74 0.96 1.81
CA ALA A 540 -8.42 1.57 1.87
C ALA A 540 -8.41 3.05 1.41
N LYS A 541 -9.45 3.54 0.73
CA LYS A 541 -9.66 4.97 0.44
C LYS A 541 -10.23 5.71 1.65
N ALA A 542 -11.20 5.12 2.35
CA ALA A 542 -11.79 5.69 3.57
C ALA A 542 -10.77 5.77 4.71
N GLU A 543 -9.99 4.71 4.93
CA GLU A 543 -8.94 4.64 5.95
C GLU A 543 -7.89 5.75 5.75
N ARG A 544 -7.38 5.90 4.52
CA ARG A 544 -6.47 6.99 4.14
C ARG A 544 -7.11 8.37 4.30
N GLN A 545 -8.39 8.53 3.99
CA GLN A 545 -9.08 9.81 4.18
C GLN A 545 -9.17 10.18 5.67
N ILE A 546 -9.47 9.22 6.55
CA ILE A 546 -9.45 9.46 8.00
C ILE A 546 -8.05 9.75 8.52
N GLN A 547 -7.03 9.03 8.06
CA GLN A 547 -5.64 9.36 8.39
C GLN A 547 -5.28 10.79 7.96
N ALA A 548 -5.69 11.23 6.76
CA ALA A 548 -5.46 12.59 6.28
C ALA A 548 -6.20 13.65 7.12
N ILE A 549 -7.48 13.43 7.45
CA ILE A 549 -8.28 14.32 8.32
C ILE A 549 -7.65 14.44 9.71
N LYS A 550 -7.23 13.34 10.33
CA LYS A 550 -6.60 13.38 11.66
C LYS A 550 -5.18 13.99 11.60
N LYS A 551 -4.38 13.71 10.57
CA LYS A 551 -3.09 14.40 10.33
C LYS A 551 -3.28 15.91 10.14
N ALA A 552 -4.35 16.34 9.46
CA ALA A 552 -4.71 17.76 9.37
C ALA A 552 -5.12 18.35 10.73
N ARG A 553 -5.97 17.69 11.52
CA ARG A 553 -6.31 18.16 12.90
C ARG A 553 -5.08 18.34 13.78
N PHE A 554 -4.11 17.43 13.69
CA PHE A 554 -2.85 17.55 14.40
C PHE A 554 -2.05 18.78 13.91
N MET A 555 -1.81 18.90 12.59
CA MET A 555 -1.07 20.04 12.03
C MET A 555 -1.77 21.40 12.20
N LYS A 556 -3.10 21.44 12.39
CA LYS A 556 -3.82 22.68 12.71
C LYS A 556 -3.34 23.33 14.02
N LYS A 557 -2.84 22.52 14.95
CA LYS A 557 -2.28 22.99 16.24
C LYS A 557 -0.90 23.64 16.08
N MET A 558 -0.28 23.47 14.91
CA MET A 558 1.06 23.94 14.54
C MET A 558 0.99 24.99 13.40
N GLU A 559 -0.17 25.59 13.16
CA GLU A 559 -0.37 26.59 12.11
C GLU A 559 0.45 27.86 12.41
N GLY A 560 1.38 28.22 11.51
CA GLY A 560 2.40 29.25 11.73
C GLY A 560 3.78 28.76 12.21
N GLU A 561 3.94 27.48 12.58
CA GLU A 561 5.23 26.91 12.98
C GLU A 561 6.12 26.52 11.78
N GLU A 562 7.45 26.57 11.95
CA GLU A 562 8.45 26.13 10.96
C GLU A 562 8.89 24.68 11.19
N PHE A 563 9.00 23.91 10.11
CA PHE A 563 9.54 22.56 10.09
C PHE A 563 10.57 22.36 8.98
N ASP A 564 11.55 21.50 9.26
CA ASP A 564 12.45 20.96 8.24
C ASP A 564 11.76 19.80 7.50
N GLY A 565 11.54 19.98 6.20
CA GLY A 565 10.81 19.05 5.34
C GLY A 565 11.62 18.60 4.12
N LEU A 566 11.21 17.48 3.53
CA LEU A 566 11.85 16.86 2.36
C LEU A 566 10.89 16.87 1.16
N ILE A 567 11.31 17.30 -0.03
CA ILE A 567 10.44 17.25 -1.22
C ILE A 567 10.13 15.79 -1.60
N SER A 568 8.88 15.37 -1.37
CA SER A 568 8.35 14.01 -1.56
C SER A 568 7.57 13.82 -2.86
N SER A 569 7.26 14.91 -3.56
CA SER A 569 6.81 14.91 -4.96
C SER A 569 6.94 16.30 -5.56
N VAL A 570 7.16 16.37 -6.86
CA VAL A 570 7.08 17.62 -7.64
C VAL A 570 5.94 17.45 -8.65
N THR A 571 5.14 18.50 -8.87
CA THR A 571 4.05 18.49 -9.86
C THR A 571 3.99 19.80 -10.63
N LYS A 572 3.22 19.84 -11.71
CA LYS A 572 2.91 21.07 -12.47
C LYS A 572 2.24 22.20 -11.65
N PHE A 573 1.81 21.95 -10.42
CA PHE A 573 1.07 22.89 -9.57
C PHE A 573 1.71 23.15 -8.19
N GLY A 574 2.89 22.58 -7.92
CA GLY A 574 3.61 22.80 -6.65
C GLY A 574 4.59 21.69 -6.29
N VAL A 575 5.08 21.72 -5.05
CA VAL A 575 5.88 20.64 -4.45
C VAL A 575 5.20 20.11 -3.20
N PHE A 576 5.13 18.79 -3.09
CA PHE A 576 4.76 18.12 -1.84
C PHE A 576 6.02 17.96 -0.99
N VAL A 577 5.90 18.30 0.29
CA VAL A 577 6.98 18.29 1.27
C VAL A 577 6.55 17.38 2.43
N LEU A 578 7.40 16.42 2.76
CA LEU A 578 7.22 15.45 3.84
C LEU A 578 7.94 15.93 5.11
N LEU A 579 7.19 16.13 6.18
CA LEU A 579 7.73 16.39 7.51
C LEU A 579 8.22 15.05 8.10
N ARG A 580 9.52 14.76 7.96
CA ARG A 580 10.15 13.45 8.31
C ARG A 580 9.89 13.00 9.75
N GLN A 581 9.60 13.92 10.67
CA GLN A 581 9.29 13.62 12.08
C GLN A 581 7.91 12.97 12.25
N PHE A 582 6.85 13.60 11.75
CA PHE A 582 5.46 13.13 11.87
C PHE A 582 5.01 12.21 10.73
N ASN A 583 5.82 12.08 9.66
CA ASN A 583 5.45 11.38 8.44
C ASN A 583 4.15 11.94 7.81
N ILE A 584 4.11 13.26 7.68
CA ILE A 584 2.98 14.03 7.13
C ILE A 584 3.44 14.79 5.88
N ASP A 585 2.76 14.60 4.76
CA ASP A 585 2.92 15.39 3.55
C ASP A 585 2.02 16.65 3.57
N GLY A 586 2.53 17.77 3.04
CA GLY A 586 1.76 18.97 2.75
C GLY A 586 2.24 19.65 1.46
N LEU A 587 1.41 20.52 0.88
CA LEU A 587 1.64 21.13 -0.43
C LEU A 587 2.14 22.58 -0.31
N VAL A 588 3.30 22.87 -0.90
CA VAL A 588 3.64 24.25 -1.31
C VAL A 588 3.12 24.45 -2.72
N ARG A 589 2.14 25.34 -2.91
CA ARG A 589 1.52 25.59 -4.22
C ARG A 589 2.46 26.43 -5.10
N LEU A 590 2.29 26.35 -6.41
CA LEU A 590 3.16 27.04 -7.39
C LEU A 590 3.29 28.55 -7.12
N ASP A 591 2.20 29.20 -6.73
CA ASP A 591 2.16 30.65 -6.45
C ASP A 591 2.97 31.02 -5.20
N ASP A 592 3.00 30.14 -4.19
CA ASP A 592 3.72 30.36 -2.92
C ASP A 592 5.25 30.25 -3.09
N LEU A 593 5.71 29.50 -4.09
CA LEU A 593 7.12 29.46 -4.52
C LEU A 593 7.61 30.84 -4.98
N GLY A 594 6.71 31.70 -5.45
CA GLY A 594 6.97 33.09 -5.83
C GLY A 594 6.81 33.38 -7.32
N LEU A 595 6.78 34.68 -7.65
CA LEU A 595 6.35 35.29 -8.91
C LEU A 595 7.22 35.02 -10.16
N GLU A 596 8.07 33.98 -10.16
CA GLU A 596 8.80 33.59 -11.37
C GLU A 596 7.99 32.63 -12.25
N LYS A 597 8.26 32.63 -13.56
CA LYS A 597 7.66 31.63 -14.44
C LYS A 597 8.37 30.29 -14.24
N TRP A 598 7.74 29.41 -13.47
CA TRP A 598 8.16 28.04 -13.28
C TRP A 598 7.93 27.18 -14.53
N GLU A 599 8.79 26.18 -14.69
CA GLU A 599 8.73 25.15 -15.73
C GLU A 599 8.84 23.79 -15.06
N PHE A 600 7.84 22.92 -15.28
CA PHE A 600 7.82 21.57 -14.75
C PHE A 600 8.45 20.61 -15.77
N ASP A 601 9.56 20.00 -15.38
CA ASP A 601 10.16 18.87 -16.07
C ASP A 601 9.58 17.58 -15.49
N GLU A 602 8.68 16.94 -16.25
CA GLU A 602 8.01 15.70 -15.87
C GLU A 602 8.96 14.49 -15.94
N GLU A 603 9.95 14.49 -16.85
CA GLU A 603 10.92 13.40 -16.96
C GLU A 603 11.89 13.36 -15.78
N ASN A 604 12.27 14.52 -15.23
CA ASN A 604 13.19 14.66 -14.10
C ASN A 604 12.52 14.97 -12.75
N LEU A 605 11.20 15.21 -12.72
CA LEU A 605 10.44 15.69 -11.55
C LEU A 605 11.10 16.92 -10.90
N THR A 606 11.27 17.98 -11.68
CA THR A 606 11.79 19.27 -11.19
C THR A 606 10.87 20.43 -11.55
N LEU A 607 10.85 21.45 -10.70
CA LEU A 607 10.30 22.77 -11.00
C LEU A 607 11.46 23.76 -11.08
N THR A 608 11.71 24.30 -12.27
CA THR A 608 12.79 25.26 -12.53
C THR A 608 12.23 26.64 -12.86
N ALA A 609 12.70 27.67 -12.16
CA ALA A 609 12.31 29.05 -12.39
C ALA A 609 13.11 29.66 -13.56
N LYS A 610 12.42 30.05 -14.64
CA LYS A 610 13.04 30.46 -15.92
C LYS A 610 13.97 31.68 -15.86
N ARG A 611 13.95 32.48 -14.79
CA ARG A 611 14.74 33.73 -14.69
C ARG A 611 15.91 33.59 -13.73
N SER A 612 15.68 33.07 -12.53
CA SER A 612 16.71 32.86 -11.51
C SER A 612 17.53 31.57 -11.71
N GLY A 613 16.99 30.59 -12.44
CA GLY A 613 17.55 29.24 -12.50
C GLY A 613 17.41 28.46 -11.19
N LEU A 614 16.61 28.95 -10.23
CA LEU A 614 16.28 28.21 -9.01
C LEU A 614 15.50 26.95 -9.39
N MET A 615 15.95 25.81 -8.89
CA MET A 615 15.37 24.49 -9.15
C MET A 615 14.97 23.84 -7.84
N TYR A 616 13.75 23.31 -7.78
CA TYR A 616 13.30 22.37 -6.76
C TYR A 616 13.18 20.99 -7.39
N LYS A 617 13.79 19.97 -6.79
CA LYS A 617 13.73 18.57 -7.22
C LYS A 617 13.33 17.66 -6.05
N MET A 618 12.82 16.47 -6.37
CA MET A 618 12.53 15.46 -5.35
C MET A 618 13.81 15.12 -4.57
N GLY A 619 13.72 15.13 -3.23
CA GLY A 619 14.86 14.91 -2.33
C GLY A 619 15.61 16.16 -1.86
N ASP A 620 15.27 17.36 -2.31
CA ASP A 620 15.75 18.59 -1.64
C ASP A 620 15.15 18.72 -0.23
N ASN A 621 15.92 19.26 0.71
CA ASN A 621 15.41 19.69 2.01
C ASN A 621 14.98 21.15 1.93
N LEU A 622 13.83 21.50 2.51
CA LEU A 622 13.27 22.84 2.58
C LEU A 622 12.80 23.16 4.01
N LYS A 623 13.03 24.41 4.45
CA LYS A 623 12.33 24.97 5.61
C LYS A 623 10.97 25.49 5.19
N VAL A 624 9.91 24.91 5.77
CA VAL A 624 8.52 25.20 5.44
C VAL A 624 7.75 25.64 6.68
N ILE A 625 6.82 26.57 6.50
CA ILE A 625 5.89 27.03 7.54
C ILE A 625 4.49 26.53 7.21
N VAL A 626 3.77 26.03 8.22
CA VAL A 626 2.36 25.63 8.11
C VAL A 626 1.51 26.87 7.83
N SER A 627 0.99 27.01 6.62
CA SER A 627 0.37 28.27 6.16
C SER A 627 -1.15 28.27 6.18
N ALA A 628 -1.77 27.13 5.90
CA ALA A 628 -3.22 26.93 6.00
C ALA A 628 -3.54 25.44 6.08
N VAL A 629 -4.39 25.05 7.03
CA VAL A 629 -4.85 23.65 7.17
C VAL A 629 -6.37 23.54 7.06
N ASP A 630 -6.81 22.66 6.17
CA ASP A 630 -8.21 22.27 5.93
C ASP A 630 -8.46 20.87 6.53
N ILE A 631 -9.25 20.84 7.60
CA ILE A 631 -9.60 19.62 8.33
C ILE A 631 -10.69 18.79 7.62
N GLU A 632 -11.56 19.42 6.81
CA GLU A 632 -12.65 18.71 6.14
C GLU A 632 -12.13 17.93 4.93
N LEU A 633 -11.20 18.51 4.18
CA LEU A 633 -10.52 17.87 3.05
C LEU A 633 -9.28 17.05 3.45
N GLY A 634 -8.77 17.22 4.68
CA GLY A 634 -7.53 16.59 5.15
C GLY A 634 -6.28 17.15 4.45
N GLN A 635 -6.28 18.45 4.11
CA GLN A 635 -5.22 19.10 3.34
C GLN A 635 -4.40 20.06 4.19
N ILE A 636 -3.09 20.03 3.99
CA ILE A 636 -2.12 20.88 4.68
C ILE A 636 -1.35 21.66 3.61
N ASN A 637 -1.37 22.98 3.70
CA ASN A 637 -0.60 23.87 2.84
C ASN A 637 0.62 24.39 3.59
N PHE A 638 1.70 24.58 2.83
CA PHE A 638 2.98 25.09 3.30
C PHE A 638 3.42 26.31 2.48
N ILE A 639 4.20 27.18 3.11
CA ILE A 639 5.02 28.18 2.42
C ILE A 639 6.49 27.96 2.75
N ILE A 640 7.40 28.27 1.81
CA ILE A 640 8.85 28.19 2.07
C ILE A 640 9.28 29.40 2.90
N ASN A 641 10.00 29.19 4.01
CA ASN A 641 10.64 30.28 4.74
C ASN A 641 11.79 30.84 3.89
N LYS A 642 11.77 32.15 3.62
CA LYS A 642 12.70 32.86 2.74
C LYS A 642 13.83 33.58 3.48
N ASP A 643 13.78 33.61 4.82
CA ASP A 643 14.70 34.38 5.65
C ASP A 643 15.96 33.60 6.09
N ASN A 644 16.00 32.28 5.87
CA ASN A 644 17.18 31.45 6.15
C ASN A 644 17.85 30.94 4.85
N LYS A 645 18.81 31.71 4.32
CA LYS A 645 19.44 31.49 3.00
C LYS A 645 20.57 30.44 2.95
N GLU A 646 20.54 29.42 3.82
CA GLU A 646 21.57 28.36 3.88
C GLU A 646 21.01 26.94 3.78
N ALA A 647 20.29 26.67 2.69
CA ALA A 647 19.91 25.31 2.27
C ALA A 647 20.12 25.10 0.76
N SER A 648 21.23 24.44 0.40
CA SER A 648 21.50 23.61 -0.79
C SER A 648 20.78 23.86 -2.14
N ALA A 649 20.50 25.10 -2.55
CA ALA A 649 20.08 25.41 -3.92
C ALA A 649 21.22 25.10 -4.92
N GLY A 650 21.19 23.91 -5.51
CA GLY A 650 22.29 23.32 -6.28
C GLY A 650 22.60 24.02 -7.60
N LYS A 651 23.42 25.07 -7.57
CA LYS A 651 23.97 25.72 -8.77
C LYS A 651 24.87 24.77 -9.56
N SER A 652 24.30 24.08 -10.54
CA SER A 652 25.02 23.24 -11.50
C SER A 652 25.99 24.09 -12.34
N LYS A 653 27.29 24.03 -12.00
CA LYS A 653 28.34 24.56 -12.87
C LYS A 653 28.44 23.66 -14.11
N GLY A 654 27.85 24.11 -15.22
CA GLY A 654 28.06 23.48 -16.53
C GLY A 654 29.55 23.46 -16.91
N PRO A 655 30.01 22.47 -17.68
CA PRO A 655 31.42 22.36 -18.06
C PRO A 655 31.85 23.54 -18.93
N LEU A 656 32.79 24.35 -18.43
CA LEU A 656 33.39 25.42 -19.22
C LEU A 656 34.31 24.80 -20.29
N ASN A 657 33.97 25.02 -21.56
CA ASN A 657 34.84 24.69 -22.68
C ASN A 657 36.14 25.50 -22.60
N ALA A 658 37.24 24.85 -22.21
CA ALA A 658 38.57 25.43 -22.25
C ALA A 658 39.02 25.56 -23.72
N ALA A 659 38.79 26.75 -24.28
CA ALA A 659 39.16 27.05 -25.67
C ALA A 659 40.68 27.14 -25.88
N ASN A 660 41.08 26.97 -27.14
CA ASN A 660 42.44 27.14 -27.66
C ASN A 660 43.29 28.19 -26.94
N VAL A 661 44.37 27.76 -26.28
CA VAL A 661 45.56 28.58 -26.08
C VAL A 661 46.73 27.88 -26.76
N LYS A 662 47.10 28.36 -27.94
CA LYS A 662 48.36 27.98 -28.60
C LYS A 662 49.51 28.66 -27.87
N ASN A 663 50.59 27.94 -27.59
CA ASN A 663 51.88 28.53 -27.24
C ASN A 663 52.99 27.86 -28.09
N PRO A 664 53.88 28.63 -28.76
CA PRO A 664 54.87 28.08 -29.70
C PRO A 664 56.24 27.80 -29.05
N ASN A 665 57.10 27.10 -29.81
CA ASN A 665 58.49 26.72 -29.49
C ASN A 665 58.61 25.63 -28.39
N ASN A 666 59.57 24.69 -28.43
CA ASN A 666 60.71 24.52 -29.35
C ASN A 666 61.08 23.02 -29.53
N LYS A 667 61.88 22.70 -30.56
CA LYS A 667 62.86 21.58 -30.75
C LYS A 667 62.90 20.43 -29.71
N SER A 668 63.11 19.14 -30.03
CA SER A 668 63.65 18.46 -31.23
C SER A 668 63.77 16.92 -31.01
N TYR A 669 64.07 16.14 -32.06
CA TYR A 669 64.52 14.71 -32.06
C TYR A 669 63.47 13.64 -31.61
N ASP A 670 63.44 12.40 -32.12
CA ASP A 670 63.94 11.84 -33.40
C ASP A 670 63.14 10.56 -33.81
N ARG A 671 63.27 10.14 -35.08
CA ARG A 671 63.17 8.77 -35.66
C ARG A 671 61.94 7.83 -35.52
N ASP A 672 61.53 7.40 -36.73
CA ASP A 672 61.34 6.01 -37.22
C ASP A 672 60.05 5.17 -36.99
N ARG A 673 59.41 4.87 -38.15
CA ARG A 673 58.98 3.54 -38.67
C ARG A 673 57.92 2.69 -37.92
N ASN A 674 56.71 2.66 -38.47
CA ASN A 674 56.27 1.67 -39.51
C ASN A 674 54.82 2.01 -39.95
N ALA A 675 54.35 1.94 -41.20
CA ALA A 675 54.64 1.19 -42.43
C ALA A 675 53.73 -0.03 -42.68
N SER A 676 53.26 -0.16 -43.94
CA SER A 676 52.27 -1.13 -44.48
C SER A 676 50.78 -0.90 -44.09
N GLY A 677 49.79 -1.11 -44.97
CA GLY A 677 49.89 -1.33 -46.42
C GLY A 677 48.56 -1.55 -47.19
N LYS A 678 48.46 -0.99 -48.40
CA LYS A 678 47.66 -1.32 -49.63
C LYS A 678 46.20 -1.87 -49.47
N ASN A 679 45.11 -1.28 -50.00
CA ASN A 679 44.77 -0.70 -51.34
C ASN A 679 44.22 -1.70 -52.40
N LYS A 680 42.92 -1.62 -52.70
CA LYS A 680 42.18 -1.82 -54.00
C LYS A 680 40.72 -1.30 -53.78
N LYS A 681 40.03 -0.51 -54.63
CA LYS A 681 39.63 -0.60 -56.08
C LYS A 681 38.51 -1.63 -56.35
N SER A 682 37.47 -1.39 -57.19
CA SER A 682 37.16 -0.24 -58.11
C SER A 682 35.80 -0.37 -58.87
N TYR A 683 35.35 0.72 -59.55
CA TYR A 683 34.26 0.84 -60.57
C TYR A 683 32.80 0.68 -60.05
N SER A 684 31.74 1.40 -60.44
CA SER A 684 31.26 2.12 -61.67
C SER A 684 30.59 1.23 -62.74
N THR A 685 29.62 1.64 -63.58
CA THR A 685 29.16 2.99 -64.03
C THR A 685 27.74 2.95 -64.66
N ASP A 686 27.02 4.09 -64.75
CA ASP A 686 26.05 4.46 -65.83
C ASP A 686 24.72 3.65 -66.01
N LYS A 687 23.65 4.08 -66.75
CA LYS A 687 23.39 5.28 -67.60
C LYS A 687 21.87 5.63 -67.79
N ARG A 688 21.58 6.95 -67.82
CA ARG A 688 20.62 7.71 -68.69
C ARG A 688 19.07 7.60 -68.65
N ARG A 689 18.49 8.74 -69.09
CA ARG A 689 17.09 9.26 -69.26
C ARG A 689 16.59 9.01 -70.72
N PRO A 690 15.32 9.28 -71.15
CA PRO A 690 14.68 10.64 -71.15
C PRO A 690 13.12 10.77 -71.05
N ALA A 691 12.68 12.03 -70.90
CA ALA A 691 11.46 12.80 -71.35
C ALA A 691 10.13 12.11 -71.82
N SER A 692 8.94 12.75 -71.80
CA SER A 692 8.60 14.18 -72.06
C SER A 692 7.19 14.65 -71.57
N ALA A 693 6.97 16.00 -71.58
CA ALA A 693 5.69 16.77 -71.69
C ALA A 693 4.56 16.61 -70.61
N SER A 694 3.74 17.61 -70.24
CA SER A 694 3.63 19.06 -70.60
C SER A 694 2.80 19.87 -69.57
N SER A 695 3.07 21.19 -69.43
CA SER A 695 2.16 22.31 -68.99
C SER A 695 1.40 22.23 -67.62
N GLU A 696 1.24 23.29 -66.81
CA GLU A 696 1.62 24.72 -66.93
C GLU A 696 1.73 25.45 -65.55
N LYS A 697 2.45 26.59 -65.54
CA LYS A 697 2.34 27.86 -64.73
C LYS A 697 1.58 27.92 -63.37
N SER A 698 1.96 28.76 -62.38
CA SER A 698 3.15 29.62 -62.17
C SER A 698 3.20 30.33 -60.79
N ALA A 699 4.42 30.57 -60.28
CA ALA A 699 4.90 31.77 -59.55
C ALA A 699 4.15 32.39 -58.32
N SER A 700 4.69 32.11 -57.13
CA SER A 700 5.22 33.06 -56.11
C SER A 700 4.77 34.55 -56.03
N SER A 701 4.31 34.94 -54.83
CA SER A 701 4.63 36.18 -54.05
C SER A 701 4.65 37.58 -54.69
N SER A 702 3.92 38.55 -54.11
CA SER A 702 4.51 39.57 -53.20
C SER A 702 3.52 40.66 -52.70
N ARG A 703 3.76 41.10 -51.44
CA ARG A 703 3.60 42.42 -50.78
C ARG A 703 2.72 43.55 -51.39
N SER A 704 2.07 44.31 -50.49
CA SER A 704 1.39 45.63 -50.66
C SER A 704 0.04 45.59 -51.41
N GLU A 705 -0.92 46.51 -51.23
CA GLU A 705 -0.99 47.81 -50.52
C GLU A 705 -2.19 47.90 -49.52
N ARG A 706 -2.43 49.09 -48.95
CA ARG A 706 -3.53 49.47 -48.03
C ARG A 706 -4.47 50.46 -48.75
N PRO A 707 -5.77 50.44 -48.44
CA PRO A 707 -6.45 51.73 -48.24
C PRO A 707 -7.27 51.80 -46.94
N GLU A 708 -7.75 52.98 -46.60
CA GLU A 708 -8.47 53.29 -45.36
C GLU A 708 -9.97 53.48 -45.58
N ARG A 709 -10.80 53.36 -44.53
CA ARG A 709 -11.56 54.52 -44.02
C ARG A 709 -12.35 54.30 -42.71
N SER A 710 -12.29 55.35 -41.87
CA SER A 710 -13.31 55.90 -40.95
C SER A 710 -14.11 55.00 -39.98
N GLY A 711 -13.96 55.27 -38.69
CA GLY A 711 -14.94 54.95 -37.63
C GLY A 711 -14.64 55.73 -36.33
N LYS A 712 -15.60 56.51 -35.84
CA LYS A 712 -15.57 57.16 -34.50
C LYS A 712 -16.22 56.18 -33.47
N SER A 713 -16.21 56.35 -32.13
CA SER A 713 -15.94 57.53 -31.30
C SER A 713 -15.67 57.15 -29.83
N VAL A 714 -14.86 57.97 -29.13
CA VAL A 714 -15.09 58.51 -27.75
C VAL A 714 -15.09 57.55 -26.53
N ALA A 715 -14.40 58.00 -25.47
CA ALA A 715 -14.49 57.48 -24.10
C ALA A 715 -15.22 58.49 -23.18
N PRO A 716 -15.57 58.12 -21.93
CA PRO A 716 -15.56 59.09 -20.84
C PRO A 716 -14.72 58.64 -19.63
N ASP A 717 -14.35 59.61 -18.81
CA ASP A 717 -13.51 59.47 -17.62
C ASP A 717 -14.04 60.40 -16.50
N LYS A 718 -13.81 60.04 -15.23
CA LYS A 718 -13.93 60.88 -14.00
C LYS A 718 -15.26 61.61 -13.72
N LYS A 719 -15.99 61.18 -12.67
CA LYS A 719 -15.93 61.78 -11.30
C LYS A 719 -16.99 61.21 -10.33
N GLY A 720 -16.61 61.12 -9.04
CA GLY A 720 -17.51 60.90 -7.92
C GLY A 720 -16.73 60.68 -6.61
N LYS A 721 -16.78 61.63 -5.66
CA LYS A 721 -16.17 61.51 -4.32
C LYS A 721 -17.26 61.33 -3.27
N THR A 722 -16.94 60.64 -2.17
CA THR A 722 -17.47 60.97 -0.83
C THR A 722 -16.55 60.43 0.26
N ASN A 723 -16.53 61.06 1.43
CA ASN A 723 -15.70 60.68 2.58
C ASN A 723 -16.55 60.11 3.71
N PHE A 724 -16.12 59.02 4.35
CA PHE A 724 -16.32 58.78 5.79
C PHE A 724 -15.05 58.08 6.30
N ARG A 725 -14.13 58.75 7.01
CA ARG A 725 -14.19 59.34 8.37
C ARG A 725 -14.01 58.29 9.45
N THR A 726 -12.85 58.36 10.11
CA THR A 726 -12.41 57.50 11.21
C THR A 726 -13.18 57.75 12.51
N ASN A 727 -13.23 56.73 13.37
CA ASN A 727 -13.54 56.88 14.79
C ASN A 727 -12.75 55.85 15.61
N LYS A 728 -12.11 56.32 16.70
CA LYS A 728 -11.77 55.48 17.87
C LYS A 728 -12.99 55.45 18.82
N PRO A 729 -13.15 54.44 19.66
CA PRO A 729 -12.51 54.44 21.00
C PRO A 729 -11.48 53.30 21.13
N GLY A 730 -10.75 53.12 22.23
CA GLY A 730 -10.61 53.86 23.48
C GLY A 730 -9.81 52.98 24.45
N SER A 731 -8.77 53.50 25.08
CA SER A 731 -7.74 52.67 25.73
C SER A 731 -7.96 52.44 27.22
N HIS A 732 -7.83 51.20 27.70
CA HIS A 732 -7.51 50.91 29.10
C HIS A 732 -6.56 49.72 29.29
N SER A 733 -5.61 49.93 30.21
CA SER A 733 -4.83 48.97 31.01
C SER A 733 -4.15 47.75 30.34
N ASN A 734 -2.82 47.75 30.44
CA ASN A 734 -1.95 46.61 30.18
C ASN A 734 -2.30 45.36 31.00
N ALA A 735 -2.13 44.19 30.40
CA ALA A 735 -1.63 43.00 31.08
C ALA A 735 -0.62 42.32 30.15
N ASN A 736 0.59 42.02 30.64
CA ASN A 736 1.57 41.29 29.83
C ASN A 736 1.11 39.84 29.68
N PHE A 737 1.14 39.32 28.44
CA PHE A 737 0.94 37.90 28.17
C PHE A 737 2.07 37.41 27.27
N GLU A 738 3.01 36.66 27.86
CA GLU A 738 4.12 36.07 27.11
C GLU A 738 3.62 34.92 26.22
N PRO A 739 4.12 34.77 24.99
CA PRO A 739 3.79 33.64 24.15
C PRO A 739 4.41 32.37 24.74
N LYS A 740 3.57 31.47 25.27
CA LYS A 740 4.01 30.16 25.76
C LYS A 740 4.52 29.32 24.60
N THR A 741 5.83 29.13 24.50
CA THR A 741 6.44 28.15 23.60
C THR A 741 5.90 26.75 23.92
N PHE A 742 5.29 26.08 22.94
CA PHE A 742 4.93 24.68 23.06
C PHE A 742 6.21 23.84 23.19
N LYS A 743 6.19 22.80 24.02
CA LYS A 743 7.28 21.82 24.14
C LYS A 743 6.69 20.41 24.09
N PRO A 744 7.26 19.49 23.30
CA PRO A 744 6.84 18.09 23.34
C PRO A 744 7.12 17.50 24.74
N VAL A 745 6.23 16.64 25.22
CA VAL A 745 6.30 16.08 26.57
C VAL A 745 7.31 14.93 26.62
N GLY A 746 8.51 15.22 27.12
CA GLY A 746 9.55 14.23 27.38
C GLY A 746 9.85 14.09 28.87
N LEU A 747 9.67 12.87 29.40
CA LEU A 747 10.19 12.34 30.68
C LEU A 747 10.13 13.27 31.92
N ILE A 748 9.12 13.04 32.76
CA ILE A 748 8.94 13.73 34.05
C ILE A 748 10.15 13.49 34.98
N ARG A 749 10.79 14.58 35.43
CA ARG A 749 11.62 14.60 36.63
C ARG A 749 10.84 15.30 37.77
N PRO A 750 10.62 14.66 38.93
CA PRO A 750 10.08 15.35 40.10
C PRO A 750 11.15 16.20 40.80
N SER A 751 10.70 17.23 41.52
CA SER A 751 11.51 18.03 42.46
C SER A 751 10.83 18.05 43.83
N ALA A 752 11.59 18.31 44.90
CA ALA A 752 11.25 17.86 46.26
C ALA A 752 10.75 18.95 47.22
N MET A 753 9.94 18.54 48.19
CA MET A 753 9.80 18.96 49.62
C MET A 753 8.57 18.22 50.21
N ALA A 754 8.50 17.73 51.45
CA ALA A 754 9.47 17.69 52.56
C ALA A 754 9.34 16.37 53.37
N GLU A 755 10.13 16.23 54.44
CA GLU A 755 10.42 14.99 55.20
C GLU A 755 9.43 14.72 56.38
N PRO A 756 9.42 13.54 57.08
CA PRO A 756 10.59 13.05 57.84
C PRO A 756 10.88 11.53 57.90
N SER A 757 12.17 11.25 58.14
CA SER A 757 12.74 10.21 59.04
C SER A 757 13.30 8.86 58.49
N ALA A 758 14.61 8.70 58.77
CA ALA A 758 15.29 7.50 59.29
C ALA A 758 15.97 6.45 58.36
N LYS A 759 17.15 6.85 57.86
CA LYS A 759 18.43 6.06 57.74
C LYS A 759 18.63 5.06 56.57
N ALA A 760 19.80 5.22 55.93
CA ALA A 760 20.44 4.33 54.93
C ALA A 760 21.58 3.49 55.61
N PRO A 761 22.56 2.82 54.94
CA PRO A 761 23.10 2.92 53.56
C PRO A 761 22.71 1.74 52.63
N GLY A 762 23.03 1.70 51.34
CA GLY A 762 23.71 2.68 50.47
C GLY A 762 24.68 2.01 49.48
N GLY A 763 24.43 2.14 48.17
CA GLY A 763 25.29 1.60 47.10
C GLY A 763 24.81 2.04 45.71
N ASN A 764 25.66 2.78 44.98
CA ASN A 764 25.31 3.34 43.66
C ASN A 764 25.54 2.31 42.55
N TYR A 765 24.54 2.13 41.67
CA TYR A 765 24.71 1.47 40.37
C TYR A 765 24.63 2.50 39.24
N GLU A 766 25.78 2.81 38.65
CA GLU A 766 25.90 3.69 37.48
C GLU A 766 25.80 2.86 36.19
N ILE A 767 24.61 2.77 35.60
CA ILE A 767 24.40 2.04 34.34
C ILE A 767 24.88 2.92 33.17
N LYS A 768 26.08 2.64 32.68
CA LYS A 768 26.60 3.19 31.42
C LYS A 768 26.17 2.30 30.24
N PRO A 769 25.67 2.88 29.13
CA PRO A 769 25.29 2.10 27.94
C PRO A 769 26.53 1.39 27.38
N ARG A 770 26.40 0.08 27.13
CA ARG A 770 27.57 -0.77 26.87
C ARG A 770 28.14 -0.62 25.45
N TYR A 771 27.33 -0.07 24.53
CA TYR A 771 27.63 0.26 23.12
C TYR A 771 26.80 1.48 22.70
N ALA A 772 27.24 2.23 21.69
CA ALA A 772 26.59 3.47 21.24
C ALA A 772 25.85 3.29 19.89
N SER A 773 26.16 2.24 19.13
CA SER A 773 25.59 1.93 17.83
C SER A 773 25.57 0.42 17.55
N LEU A 774 24.75 -0.01 16.58
CA LEU A 774 24.76 -1.38 16.07
C LEU A 774 26.12 -1.76 15.43
N THR A 775 26.87 -0.76 14.95
CA THR A 775 28.20 -0.93 14.36
C THR A 775 29.23 -1.41 15.39
N ASP A 776 29.18 -0.88 16.62
CA ASP A 776 30.10 -1.26 17.71
C ASP A 776 29.98 -2.75 18.10
N TYR A 777 28.78 -3.32 17.93
CA TYR A 777 28.49 -4.73 18.19
C TYR A 777 29.13 -5.64 17.12
N LEU A 778 29.08 -5.22 15.85
CA LEU A 778 29.56 -6.01 14.73
C LEU A 778 31.10 -6.10 14.66
N ASP A 779 31.83 -5.02 14.93
CA ASP A 779 33.31 -5.04 14.85
C ASP A 779 33.98 -5.85 15.98
N LYS A 780 33.32 -6.00 17.15
CA LYS A 780 33.83 -6.89 18.21
C LYS A 780 33.72 -8.37 17.87
N THR A 781 32.74 -8.79 17.07
CA THR A 781 32.63 -10.18 16.60
C THR A 781 33.68 -10.57 15.55
N ARG A 782 34.42 -9.60 15.01
CA ARG A 782 35.55 -9.82 14.08
C ARG A 782 36.91 -9.88 14.77
N THR A 783 37.06 -9.24 15.92
CA THR A 783 38.35 -9.12 16.62
C THR A 783 38.64 -10.29 17.58
N SER A 784 37.62 -10.96 18.10
CA SER A 784 37.73 -12.08 19.05
C SER A 784 38.23 -13.41 18.45
N LYS A 785 39.14 -13.38 17.46
CA LYS A 785 39.63 -14.57 16.75
C LYS A 785 41.14 -14.63 16.48
N ASN A 786 41.92 -13.62 16.91
CA ASN A 786 43.36 -13.52 16.61
C ASN A 786 44.28 -13.34 17.83
N GLU A 787 43.77 -13.29 19.07
CA GLU A 787 44.59 -13.05 20.27
C GLU A 787 44.46 -14.17 21.33
N GLU A 788 44.97 -15.37 21.05
CA GLU A 788 45.21 -16.38 22.09
C GLU A 788 46.34 -17.38 21.78
N THR A 789 47.48 -16.90 21.26
CA THR A 789 48.64 -17.74 20.88
C THR A 789 50.01 -17.14 21.25
N ALA A 790 50.25 -16.79 22.52
CA ALA A 790 51.61 -16.48 23.01
C ALA A 790 51.83 -16.73 24.52
N ASN A 791 52.65 -17.75 24.85
CA ASN A 791 53.28 -18.02 26.17
C ASN A 791 52.32 -18.33 27.36
N GLN A 792 52.68 -19.10 28.39
CA GLN A 792 53.99 -19.65 28.80
C GLN A 792 53.85 -21.04 29.50
N LYS A 793 54.95 -21.80 29.62
CA LYS A 793 55.10 -23.04 30.43
C LYS A 793 55.48 -22.68 31.90
N PRO A 794 55.67 -23.60 32.90
CA PRO A 794 55.66 -25.09 32.86
C PRO A 794 54.97 -25.85 34.05
N ALA A 795 54.79 -27.17 33.89
CA ALA A 795 54.78 -28.19 34.96
C ALA A 795 55.08 -29.60 34.37
N THR A 796 55.40 -30.62 35.18
CA THR A 796 55.87 -31.96 34.69
C THR A 796 55.44 -33.15 35.56
N LYS A 797 55.50 -34.39 34.99
CA LYS A 797 55.24 -35.72 35.62
C LYS A 797 53.74 -35.99 35.93
N SER A 798 53.16 -37.19 36.07
CA SER A 798 53.55 -38.63 35.88
C SER A 798 52.27 -39.50 36.12
N SER A 799 52.08 -40.77 35.69
CA SER A 799 52.72 -41.70 34.73
C SER A 799 51.91 -43.03 34.66
N SER A 800 52.17 -43.92 33.67
CA SER A 800 51.65 -45.32 33.53
C SER A 800 50.12 -45.49 33.32
N GLY A 801 49.60 -46.56 32.68
CA GLY A 801 50.22 -47.69 31.95
C GLY A 801 49.17 -48.75 31.53
N THR A 802 49.55 -49.72 30.67
CA THR A 802 48.84 -50.99 30.27
C THR A 802 47.37 -50.93 29.78
N SER A 803 46.87 -51.45 28.64
CA SER A 803 47.23 -52.48 27.62
C SER A 803 46.64 -53.90 27.81
N SER A 804 45.73 -54.34 26.91
CA SER A 804 45.61 -55.74 26.41
C SER A 804 44.55 -55.96 25.29
N HIS A 805 44.97 -56.56 24.16
CA HIS A 805 44.29 -57.46 23.17
C HIS A 805 42.83 -57.19 22.65
N ARG A 806 42.45 -57.43 21.37
CA ARG A 806 42.57 -58.57 20.39
C ARG A 806 41.70 -59.80 20.78
N LYS A 807 41.00 -60.54 19.89
CA LYS A 807 40.91 -60.59 18.39
C LYS A 807 39.64 -61.38 17.93
N ASP A 808 39.29 -61.33 16.63
CA ASP A 808 38.53 -62.25 15.69
C ASP A 808 37.57 -63.37 16.24
N SER A 809 36.52 -63.90 15.56
CA SER A 809 36.41 -64.30 14.13
C SER A 809 35.00 -64.73 13.58
N SER A 810 34.62 -64.22 12.41
CA SER A 810 33.96 -64.86 11.21
C SER A 810 32.84 -65.95 11.20
N LYS A 811 31.82 -65.72 10.31
CA LYS A 811 31.02 -66.68 9.46
C LYS A 811 30.04 -67.64 10.20
N ARG A 812 28.95 -68.20 9.62
CA ARG A 812 28.32 -68.25 8.25
C ARG A 812 26.77 -68.41 8.44
N GLU A 813 25.81 -68.73 7.54
CA GLU A 813 25.64 -69.24 6.14
C GLU A 813 24.25 -68.76 5.59
N SER A 814 23.77 -69.21 4.42
CA SER A 814 22.39 -69.01 3.89
C SER A 814 22.01 -70.09 2.83
N PRO A 815 20.71 -70.38 2.61
CA PRO A 815 20.13 -70.24 1.24
C PRO A 815 18.64 -69.78 1.23
N ALA A 816 17.96 -69.30 0.16
CA ALA A 816 18.21 -69.00 -1.27
C ALA A 816 17.33 -69.78 -2.30
N ASN A 817 16.95 -69.07 -3.39
CA ASN A 817 16.33 -69.47 -4.70
C ASN A 817 14.86 -69.01 -4.94
N ASP A 818 14.33 -68.92 -6.17
CA ASP A 818 14.68 -68.28 -7.49
C ASP A 818 13.38 -68.35 -8.37
N SER A 819 13.16 -67.85 -9.61
CA SER A 819 13.89 -67.12 -10.68
C SER A 819 12.88 -66.26 -11.48
N GLY A 820 13.15 -65.50 -12.55
CA GLY A 820 14.41 -65.09 -13.20
C GLY A 820 14.33 -65.03 -14.76
N SER A 821 14.85 -63.96 -15.38
CA SER A 821 15.21 -63.83 -16.84
C SER A 821 14.05 -63.59 -17.86
N VAL A 822 14.20 -63.02 -19.09
CA VAL A 822 15.31 -62.30 -19.78
C VAL A 822 14.80 -61.48 -21.02
N ARG A 823 15.53 -60.41 -21.45
CA ARG A 823 15.61 -59.68 -22.78
C ARG A 823 14.42 -59.77 -23.80
N LYS A 824 14.06 -58.75 -24.62
CA LYS A 824 14.89 -58.06 -25.65
C LYS A 824 14.05 -57.07 -26.53
N ALA A 825 14.73 -56.16 -27.25
CA ALA A 825 14.35 -55.53 -28.54
C ALA A 825 13.28 -54.40 -28.62
N ARG A 826 13.44 -53.55 -29.65
CA ARG A 826 12.64 -52.37 -30.05
C ARG A 826 12.69 -52.24 -31.58
N PRO A 827 11.59 -51.92 -32.28
CA PRO A 827 11.71 -51.15 -33.52
C PRO A 827 10.73 -49.98 -33.70
N LYS A 828 11.02 -49.22 -34.76
CA LYS A 828 10.56 -47.88 -35.13
C LYS A 828 9.09 -47.77 -35.62
N LYS A 829 8.54 -46.55 -35.46
CA LYS A 829 7.67 -45.79 -36.38
C LYS A 829 6.41 -46.45 -36.96
N SER A 830 5.28 -45.78 -36.74
CA SER A 830 4.40 -45.36 -37.85
C SER A 830 3.88 -43.94 -37.59
N SER A 831 3.36 -43.28 -38.62
CA SER A 831 2.84 -41.91 -38.56
C SER A 831 1.53 -41.81 -39.32
N ARG A 832 0.57 -41.00 -38.84
CA ARG A 832 -0.45 -40.41 -39.72
C ARG A 832 -1.05 -39.13 -39.12
N LYS A 833 -1.47 -38.23 -40.01
CA LYS A 833 -2.24 -37.02 -39.71
C LYS A 833 -3.72 -37.30 -39.98
N ASN A 834 -4.61 -36.66 -39.23
CA ASN A 834 -5.74 -35.84 -39.69
C ASN A 834 -6.24 -35.09 -38.44
N LYS A 835 -6.32 -33.75 -38.38
CA LYS A 835 -7.09 -32.76 -39.15
C LYS A 835 -8.63 -32.86 -38.96
N SER A 836 -9.15 -31.81 -38.32
CA SER A 836 -10.49 -31.22 -38.43
C SER A 836 -11.72 -32.13 -38.24
N ARG A 837 -12.51 -31.81 -37.21
CA ARG A 837 -13.49 -30.74 -37.44
C ARG A 837 -13.35 -29.66 -36.37
#